data_AF-A0A661A7P9-F1
#
_entry.id   AF-A0A661A7P9-F1
#
_cell.length_a   1.000
_cell.length_b   1.000
_cell.length_c   1.000
_cell.angle_alpha   90.00
_cell.angle_beta   90.00
_cell.angle_gamma   90.00
#
_symmetry.space_group_name_H-M   'P 1'
#
loop_
_entity.id
_entity.type
_entity.pdbx_description
1 polymer ?
#
loop_
_entity_poly.entity_id
_entity_poly.type
_entity_poly.pdbx_seq_one_letter_code
_entity_poly.pdbx_strand_id
1 'polypeptide(L)'
;MGYRKLKYDEILFKPPDLPFKHTGEIKGKTEIVGQTKALDALMVAIETEQPHYNVFVSGPPGTGRRTAVRHILKKAKRKRKPEDKCYVYNFSNPDSPILLRFKAGKGRKFKKEFESLVSALLTMIPEVLQGEVVQKIRERIIEKYKKKEDRLYKDFEKKALQKGFQVSVVKVGPLQKPVLKPIIDGDAIDFQSLEQLVSEGKVKKTEFERIERVYRELSFELQTVLKTISDENKRAAVELEESIMDVLRPLVEMKIAELKENFRDKKVGMFLDAFLEDLMGDLNNIIKSEGFPLKYRVNLLVDNSNVKTAPVVFENSPTFNKLFGTIEVTTDSNGAIRTDFTMIRGGSLLKADEGFLVLNAYDVLTEPGVWEKLKRTLRNGELEIQPREYPGIFALTGLKPEPIRINVKVIMIGEPYLYTFLYNNDPEFGKLFKVRADFDNEMDLCKESAMQYAYVIKKVSEDEKLLPVKKDAVLRLIEYGVRLAENRKKISTEFNRIADVVREANYWARQKKKKFITEKEIREAIEHRYRRSNLIEEKILDMIRSGDIFVDVDGFAVGQINGLEIYSIGDLEFGKPVRITATVSIGNEGVVNIEREVQLSGPIHSKGVLILAGFLRERFAQRFPLSLNASICFEQSYTGIDGDSASSAELYAIISALSGVPIDQSLAVTGSVNQKGMIQPIGGVNAKIEGFFDVCKIKGLTGKQGVVIPETNVDELILKEEVVEEIKKKKFHLYSVKTVEEGIELLTHRPASEVFKLAEEKLSEYAETLKKFK
;
A
#
# COMPACT_ATOMS: atom_id res chain seq x y z
N MET A 1 19.23 -57.16 -0.13
CA MET A 1 18.56 -56.04 -0.82
C MET A 1 18.23 -54.97 0.20
N GLY A 2 18.89 -53.82 0.11
CA GLY A 2 18.70 -52.67 1.02
C GLY A 2 17.57 -51.72 0.60
N TYR A 3 17.21 -51.72 -0.69
CA TYR A 3 16.08 -50.93 -1.21
C TYR A 3 14.73 -51.46 -0.72
N ARG A 4 13.72 -50.58 -0.64
CA ARG A 4 12.38 -50.90 -0.13
C ARG A 4 11.34 -50.70 -1.23
N LYS A 5 10.57 -51.76 -1.53
CA LYS A 5 9.37 -51.66 -2.37
C LYS A 5 8.20 -51.18 -1.52
N LEU A 6 7.63 -50.03 -1.86
CA LEU A 6 6.54 -49.42 -1.09
C LEU A 6 5.23 -50.20 -1.29
N LYS A 7 4.54 -50.49 -0.17
CA LYS A 7 3.24 -51.16 -0.17
C LYS A 7 2.11 -50.16 -0.35
N TYR A 8 0.96 -50.65 -0.83
CA TYR A 8 -0.26 -49.85 -0.98
C TYR A 8 -0.62 -49.03 0.26
N ASP A 9 -0.58 -49.64 1.46
CA ASP A 9 -0.92 -48.96 2.71
C ASP A 9 0.04 -47.83 3.08
N GLU A 10 1.28 -47.87 2.56
CA GLU A 10 2.28 -46.82 2.76
C GLU A 10 2.10 -45.67 1.76
N ILE A 11 1.30 -45.86 0.71
CA ILE A 11 1.06 -44.90 -0.36
C ILE A 11 -0.32 -44.24 -0.19
N LEU A 12 -1.29 -44.98 0.37
CA LEU A 12 -2.64 -44.51 0.62
C LEU A 12 -2.67 -43.46 1.73
N PHE A 13 -2.97 -42.21 1.37
CA PHE A 13 -3.31 -41.19 2.34
C PHE A 13 -4.74 -41.39 2.88
N LYS A 14 -4.92 -41.25 4.20
CA LYS A 14 -6.23 -41.33 4.87
C LYS A 14 -6.48 -40.04 5.65
N PRO A 15 -7.47 -39.21 5.27
CA PRO A 15 -7.75 -37.97 5.99
C PRO A 15 -8.33 -38.25 7.39
N PRO A 16 -8.17 -37.33 8.36
CA PRO A 16 -8.80 -37.44 9.67
C PRO A 16 -10.33 -37.52 9.57
N ASP A 17 -10.95 -38.39 10.38
CA ASP A 17 -12.41 -38.53 10.38
C ASP A 17 -13.12 -37.29 10.96
N LEU A 18 -14.31 -36.99 10.43
CA LEU A 18 -15.09 -35.79 10.76
C LEU A 18 -16.47 -36.14 11.35
N PRO A 19 -16.89 -35.52 12.48
CA PRO A 19 -18.13 -35.84 13.20
C PRO A 19 -19.38 -35.10 12.68
N PHE A 20 -19.62 -35.06 11.36
CA PHE A 20 -20.83 -34.46 10.77
C PHE A 20 -21.20 -35.14 9.44
N LYS A 21 -22.45 -35.00 8.97
CA LYS A 21 -22.88 -35.54 7.66
C LYS A 21 -22.72 -34.55 6.52
N HIS A 22 -22.95 -33.27 6.79
CA HIS A 22 -22.70 -32.18 5.85
C HIS A 22 -22.35 -30.88 6.59
N THR A 23 -21.75 -29.92 5.88
CA THR A 23 -21.26 -28.65 6.46
C THR A 23 -22.33 -27.84 7.18
N GLY A 24 -23.60 -27.94 6.76
CA GLY A 24 -24.72 -27.30 7.46
C GLY A 24 -24.95 -27.75 8.92
N GLU A 25 -24.44 -28.92 9.33
CA GLU A 25 -24.56 -29.42 10.72
C GLU A 25 -23.44 -28.90 11.64
N ILE A 26 -22.35 -28.35 11.10
CA ILE A 26 -21.18 -27.94 11.88
C ILE A 26 -21.57 -26.77 12.79
N LYS A 27 -21.46 -26.97 14.11
CA LYS A 27 -21.69 -25.95 15.14
C LYS A 27 -20.37 -25.26 15.51
N GLY A 28 -20.41 -23.97 15.81
CA GLY A 28 -19.24 -23.18 16.24
C GLY A 28 -18.89 -22.04 15.28
N LYS A 29 -17.92 -21.22 15.67
CA LYS A 29 -17.33 -20.16 14.84
C LYS A 29 -15.81 -20.20 14.98
N THR A 30 -15.10 -20.55 13.92
CA THR A 30 -13.64 -20.37 13.84
C THR A 30 -13.36 -19.22 12.88
N GLU A 31 -13.08 -18.04 13.40
CA GLU A 31 -13.02 -16.84 12.54
C GLU A 31 -11.74 -16.75 11.71
N ILE A 32 -10.64 -17.33 12.21
CA ILE A 32 -9.35 -17.46 11.51
C ILE A 32 -8.82 -18.88 11.76
N VAL A 33 -8.36 -19.54 10.70
CA VAL A 33 -7.87 -20.93 10.74
C VAL A 33 -6.36 -20.95 10.55
N GLY A 34 -5.67 -21.71 11.40
CA GLY A 34 -4.20 -21.74 11.45
C GLY A 34 -3.60 -20.39 11.87
N GLN A 35 -2.34 -20.17 11.47
CA GLN A 35 -1.64 -18.87 11.56
C GLN A 35 -1.37 -18.36 12.98
N THR A 36 -1.28 -19.23 13.99
CA THR A 36 -1.10 -18.83 15.40
C THR A 36 0.03 -17.82 15.58
N LYS A 37 1.22 -18.09 15.03
CA LYS A 37 2.37 -17.17 15.09
C LYS A 37 2.06 -15.79 14.49
N ALA A 38 1.38 -15.75 13.34
CA ALA A 38 1.02 -14.50 12.68
C ALA A 38 -0.01 -13.70 13.48
N LEU A 39 -0.97 -14.38 14.10
CA LEU A 39 -2.00 -13.79 14.95
C LEU A 39 -1.40 -13.24 16.23
N ASP A 40 -0.50 -13.98 16.87
CA ASP A 40 0.21 -13.54 18.07
C ASP A 40 1.05 -12.29 17.77
N ALA A 41 1.79 -12.28 16.66
CA ALA A 41 2.54 -11.10 16.22
C ALA A 41 1.61 -9.90 15.97
N LEU A 42 0.47 -10.10 15.29
CA LEU A 42 -0.53 -9.05 15.07
C LEU A 42 -1.09 -8.51 16.39
N MET A 43 -1.42 -9.38 17.35
CA MET A 43 -1.94 -8.98 18.67
C MET A 43 -0.91 -8.15 19.44
N VAL A 44 0.34 -8.63 19.53
CA VAL A 44 1.45 -7.89 20.17
C VAL A 44 1.56 -6.50 19.56
N ALA A 45 1.56 -6.40 18.23
CA ALA A 45 1.67 -5.11 17.58
C ALA A 45 0.47 -4.21 17.86
N ILE A 46 -0.75 -4.73 17.79
CA ILE A 46 -1.98 -3.96 17.99
C ILE A 46 -2.08 -3.41 19.42
N GLU A 47 -1.66 -4.19 20.41
CA GLU A 47 -1.66 -3.81 21.83
C GLU A 47 -0.51 -2.86 22.20
N THR A 48 0.60 -2.89 21.45
CA THR A 48 1.74 -2.00 21.65
C THR A 48 1.43 -0.59 21.17
N GLU A 49 1.31 0.39 22.08
CA GLU A 49 0.97 1.77 21.73
C GLU A 49 2.16 2.64 21.31
N GLN A 50 3.39 2.18 21.54
CA GLN A 50 4.61 2.92 21.22
C GLN A 50 4.70 3.24 19.71
N PRO A 51 5.21 4.43 19.34
CA PRO A 51 5.47 4.78 17.95
C PRO A 51 6.40 3.76 17.29
N HIS A 52 6.32 3.69 15.95
CA HIS A 52 7.19 2.85 15.12
C HIS A 52 7.03 1.32 15.32
N TYR A 53 5.99 0.88 16.03
CA TYR A 53 5.56 -0.52 16.04
C TYR A 53 4.47 -0.74 14.97
N ASN A 54 4.79 -0.42 13.71
CA ASN A 54 3.95 -0.77 12.58
C ASN A 54 4.15 -2.23 12.19
N VAL A 55 3.18 -2.79 11.45
CA VAL A 55 3.16 -4.22 11.11
C VAL A 55 3.32 -4.40 9.62
N PHE A 56 4.18 -5.35 9.23
CA PHE A 56 4.16 -5.93 7.90
C PHE A 56 3.58 -7.34 7.97
N VAL A 57 2.43 -7.54 7.36
CA VAL A 57 1.75 -8.81 7.22
C VAL A 57 2.25 -9.48 5.95
N SER A 58 3.17 -10.41 6.12
CA SER A 58 3.84 -11.17 5.07
C SER A 58 3.10 -12.48 4.82
N GLY A 59 3.11 -12.97 3.59
CA GLY A 59 2.61 -14.30 3.24
C GLY A 59 2.06 -14.38 1.81
N PRO A 60 1.86 -15.59 1.27
CA PRO A 60 1.32 -15.76 -0.08
C PRO A 60 -0.12 -15.22 -0.25
N PRO A 61 -0.58 -14.94 -1.48
CA PRO A 61 -2.00 -14.72 -1.78
C PRO A 61 -2.87 -15.86 -1.25
N GLY A 62 -4.13 -15.58 -0.89
CA GLY A 62 -5.07 -16.64 -0.50
C GLY A 62 -4.98 -17.16 0.94
N THR A 63 -3.92 -16.87 1.69
CA THR A 63 -3.70 -17.29 3.10
C THR A 63 -4.59 -16.59 4.15
N GLY A 64 -5.54 -15.76 3.73
CA GLY A 64 -6.48 -15.10 4.64
C GLY A 64 -5.95 -13.86 5.38
N ARG A 65 -4.74 -13.36 5.05
CA ARG A 65 -4.08 -12.17 5.65
C ARG A 65 -5.04 -11.01 5.93
N ARG A 66 -5.74 -10.53 4.90
CA ARG A 66 -6.68 -9.39 5.01
C ARG A 66 -7.88 -9.70 5.89
N THR A 67 -8.39 -10.93 5.84
CA THR A 67 -9.52 -11.39 6.67
C THR A 67 -9.10 -11.44 8.15
N ALA A 68 -7.90 -11.93 8.44
CA ALA A 68 -7.33 -11.96 9.78
C ALA A 68 -7.12 -10.56 10.34
N VAL A 69 -6.46 -9.65 9.60
CA VAL A 69 -6.28 -8.25 10.00
C VAL A 69 -7.62 -7.58 10.30
N ARG A 70 -8.59 -7.71 9.40
CA ARG A 70 -9.94 -7.14 9.61
C ARG A 70 -10.61 -7.71 10.86
N HIS A 71 -10.45 -9.01 11.10
CA HIS A 71 -11.06 -9.66 12.25
C HIS A 71 -10.47 -9.15 13.57
N ILE A 72 -9.14 -9.11 13.70
CA ILE A 72 -8.49 -8.66 14.94
C ILE A 72 -8.81 -7.18 15.20
N LEU A 73 -8.77 -6.34 14.14
CA LEU A 73 -9.04 -4.91 14.27
C LEU A 73 -10.49 -4.57 14.66
N LYS A 74 -11.48 -5.45 14.40
CA LYS A 74 -12.87 -5.23 14.86
C LYS A 74 -12.99 -5.12 16.38
N LYS A 75 -12.12 -5.80 17.12
CA LYS A 75 -12.10 -5.81 18.60
C LYS A 75 -10.99 -4.92 19.18
N ALA A 76 -10.14 -4.35 18.33
CA ALA A 76 -9.02 -3.52 18.76
C ALA A 76 -9.51 -2.24 19.44
N LYS A 77 -8.84 -1.88 20.53
CA LYS A 77 -9.10 -0.66 21.30
C LYS A 77 -7.81 0.15 21.39
N ARG A 78 -7.95 1.45 21.54
CA ARG A 78 -6.86 2.41 21.77
C ARG A 78 -7.20 3.22 23.01
N LYS A 79 -6.21 3.59 23.82
CA LYS A 79 -6.46 4.35 25.06
C LYS A 79 -6.97 5.76 24.78
N ARG A 80 -6.41 6.41 23.76
CA ARG A 80 -6.82 7.76 23.34
C ARG A 80 -8.03 7.70 22.43
N LYS A 81 -8.98 8.60 22.67
CA LYS A 81 -10.15 8.77 21.81
C LYS A 81 -9.79 9.72 20.66
N PRO A 82 -10.27 9.47 19.44
CA PRO A 82 -10.04 10.36 18.34
C PRO A 82 -10.74 11.71 18.58
N GLU A 83 -10.08 12.78 18.16
CA GLU A 83 -10.53 14.16 18.31
C GLU A 83 -11.07 14.70 16.98
N ASP A 84 -12.05 15.59 17.04
CA ASP A 84 -12.41 16.41 15.89
C ASP A 84 -11.30 17.42 15.65
N LYS A 85 -10.99 17.69 14.39
CA LYS A 85 -9.98 18.68 14.00
C LYS A 85 -10.55 19.61 12.94
N CYS A 86 -10.31 20.90 13.10
CA CYS A 86 -10.69 21.89 12.10
C CYS A 86 -9.61 22.94 11.90
N TYR A 87 -9.51 23.44 10.67
CA TYR A 87 -8.74 24.65 10.39
C TYR A 87 -9.63 25.88 10.47
N VAL A 88 -9.08 26.92 11.04
CA VAL A 88 -9.64 28.28 11.05
C VAL A 88 -8.65 29.24 10.41
N TYR A 89 -9.16 30.40 9.98
CA TYR A 89 -8.34 31.43 9.41
C TYR A 89 -7.32 31.97 10.42
N ASN A 90 -6.14 32.34 9.93
CA ASN A 90 -5.11 32.98 10.73
C ASN A 90 -5.00 34.45 10.32
N PHE A 91 -5.55 35.33 11.14
CA PHE A 91 -5.62 36.77 10.86
C PHE A 91 -4.25 37.43 10.76
N SER A 92 -3.23 36.90 11.44
CA SER A 92 -1.86 37.43 11.39
C SER A 92 -1.05 36.88 10.22
N ASN A 93 -1.33 35.63 9.80
CA ASN A 93 -0.66 34.99 8.67
C ASN A 93 -1.66 34.15 7.86
N PRO A 94 -2.40 34.76 6.91
CA PRO A 94 -3.46 34.12 6.13
C PRO A 94 -3.06 32.81 5.44
N ASP A 95 -1.81 32.68 5.03
CA ASP A 95 -1.28 31.51 4.33
C ASP A 95 -1.04 30.32 5.29
N SER A 96 -1.15 30.51 6.60
CA SER A 96 -0.90 29.49 7.62
C SER A 96 -2.12 29.26 8.54
N PRO A 97 -3.19 28.58 8.05
CA PRO A 97 -4.38 28.26 8.83
C PRO A 97 -4.08 27.56 10.17
N ILE A 98 -4.80 27.95 11.22
CA ILE A 98 -4.60 27.46 12.59
C ILE A 98 -5.39 26.19 12.84
N LEU A 99 -4.75 25.18 13.43
CA LEU A 99 -5.40 23.92 13.78
C LEU A 99 -6.05 24.02 15.17
N LEU A 100 -7.37 23.83 15.22
CA LEU A 100 -8.14 23.66 16.45
C LEU A 100 -8.53 22.19 16.65
N ARG A 101 -8.51 21.74 17.90
CA ARG A 101 -8.76 20.34 18.30
C ARG A 101 -9.88 20.30 19.32
N PHE A 102 -10.80 19.36 19.15
CA PHE A 102 -11.95 19.19 20.02
C PHE A 102 -12.20 17.73 20.35
N LYS A 103 -12.82 17.46 21.50
CA LYS A 103 -13.38 16.13 21.77
C LYS A 103 -14.39 15.76 20.68
N ALA A 104 -14.53 14.47 20.39
CA ALA A 104 -15.45 13.97 19.37
C ALA A 104 -16.84 14.62 19.42
N GLY A 105 -17.32 15.13 18.28
CA GLY A 105 -18.58 15.85 18.10
C GLY A 105 -18.59 17.32 18.54
N LYS A 106 -17.61 17.78 19.32
CA LYS A 106 -17.52 19.19 19.76
C LYS A 106 -17.00 20.10 18.65
N GLY A 107 -16.24 19.61 17.68
CA GLY A 107 -15.78 20.42 16.54
C GLY A 107 -16.94 20.81 15.63
N ARG A 108 -17.87 19.89 15.37
CA ARG A 108 -19.13 20.18 14.67
C ARG A 108 -19.98 21.21 15.42
N LYS A 109 -20.04 21.09 16.75
CA LYS A 109 -20.74 22.05 17.62
C LYS A 109 -20.09 23.43 17.55
N PHE A 110 -18.77 23.52 17.66
CA PHE A 110 -18.02 24.77 17.57
C PHE A 110 -18.25 25.48 16.24
N LYS A 111 -18.09 24.76 15.12
CA LYS A 111 -18.37 25.31 13.78
C LYS A 111 -19.75 25.96 13.72
N LYS A 112 -20.78 25.23 14.15
CA LYS A 112 -22.15 25.73 14.12
C LYS A 112 -22.34 26.97 14.98
N GLU A 113 -21.85 26.94 16.23
CA GLU A 113 -22.03 28.05 17.18
C GLU A 113 -21.23 29.29 16.77
N PHE A 114 -20.00 29.13 16.30
CA PHE A 114 -19.17 30.23 15.81
C PHE A 114 -19.75 30.87 14.53
N GLU A 115 -20.13 30.08 13.53
CA GLU A 115 -20.73 30.62 12.30
C GLU A 115 -22.08 31.29 12.59
N SER A 116 -22.87 30.77 13.54
CA SER A 116 -24.12 31.41 13.99
C SER A 116 -23.86 32.73 14.73
N LEU A 117 -22.83 32.78 15.57
CA LEU A 117 -22.38 34.01 16.23
C LEU A 117 -22.01 35.07 15.19
N VAL A 118 -21.20 34.71 14.19
CA VAL A 118 -20.80 35.63 13.12
C VAL A 118 -22.02 36.16 12.38
N SER A 119 -22.97 35.31 11.99
CA SER A 119 -24.22 35.75 11.34
C SER A 119 -25.04 36.70 12.22
N ALA A 120 -25.13 36.43 13.52
CA ALA A 120 -25.82 37.30 14.47
C ALA A 120 -25.13 38.67 14.59
N LEU A 121 -23.78 38.70 14.65
CA LEU A 121 -23.00 39.93 14.71
C LEU A 121 -23.14 40.76 13.42
N LEU A 122 -23.12 40.12 12.24
CA LEU A 122 -23.31 40.79 10.95
C LEU A 122 -24.69 41.45 10.81
N THR A 123 -25.68 41.00 11.59
CA THR A 123 -27.02 41.60 11.63
C THR A 123 -27.10 42.68 12.71
N MET A 124 -26.60 42.39 13.91
CA MET A 124 -26.69 43.28 15.08
C MET A 124 -25.84 44.56 14.93
N ILE A 125 -24.64 44.47 14.36
CA ILE A 125 -23.73 45.62 14.23
C ILE A 125 -24.36 46.76 13.41
N PRO A 126 -24.89 46.52 12.19
CA PRO A 126 -25.61 47.54 11.44
C PRO A 126 -26.79 48.16 12.20
N GLU A 127 -27.56 47.35 12.94
CA GLU A 127 -28.69 47.83 13.75
C GLU A 127 -28.23 48.77 14.86
N VAL A 128 -27.17 48.41 15.60
CA VAL A 128 -26.61 49.26 16.65
C VAL A 128 -26.04 50.57 16.08
N LEU A 129 -25.40 50.52 14.91
CA LEU A 129 -24.89 51.71 14.23
C LEU A 129 -26.00 52.67 13.78
N GLN A 130 -27.20 52.15 13.51
CA GLN A 130 -28.40 52.93 13.20
C GLN A 130 -29.21 53.32 14.45
N GLY A 131 -28.88 52.77 15.62
CA GLY A 131 -29.57 53.00 16.88
C GLY A 131 -29.38 54.41 17.45
N GLU A 132 -30.33 54.83 18.29
CA GLU A 132 -30.38 56.20 18.85
C GLU A 132 -29.10 56.61 19.60
N VAL A 133 -28.47 55.68 20.32
CA VAL A 133 -27.24 55.96 21.08
C VAL A 133 -26.10 56.39 20.16
N VAL A 134 -25.88 55.64 19.08
CA VAL A 134 -24.81 55.95 18.10
C VAL A 134 -25.14 57.19 17.30
N GLN A 135 -26.41 57.41 16.94
CA GLN A 135 -26.81 58.66 16.25
C GLN A 135 -26.57 59.89 17.11
N LYS A 136 -26.89 59.86 18.41
CA LYS A 136 -26.59 60.96 19.34
C LYS A 136 -25.08 61.22 19.48
N ILE A 137 -24.26 60.16 19.49
CA ILE A 137 -22.79 60.30 19.49
C ILE A 137 -22.32 61.01 18.22
N ARG A 138 -22.81 60.58 17.05
CA ARG A 138 -22.51 61.22 15.75
C ARG A 138 -22.87 62.70 15.76
N GLU A 139 -24.10 63.03 16.15
CA GLU A 139 -24.58 64.42 16.22
C GLU A 139 -23.71 65.26 17.15
N ARG A 140 -23.42 64.77 18.36
CA ARG A 140 -22.60 65.48 19.35
C ARG A 140 -21.20 65.79 18.84
N ILE A 141 -20.53 64.81 18.22
CA ILE A 141 -19.15 64.98 17.72
C ILE A 141 -19.15 65.91 16.51
N ILE A 142 -20.06 65.71 15.55
CA ILE A 142 -20.20 66.61 14.40
C ILE A 142 -20.44 68.05 14.87
N GLU A 143 -21.33 68.27 15.82
CA GLU A 143 -21.61 69.61 16.34
C GLU A 143 -20.42 70.23 17.08
N LYS A 144 -19.71 69.44 17.90
CA LYS A 144 -18.50 69.86 18.61
C LYS A 144 -17.42 70.37 17.64
N TYR A 145 -17.16 69.62 16.57
CA TYR A 145 -16.11 69.97 15.61
C TYR A 145 -16.55 71.04 14.62
N LYS A 146 -17.82 71.05 14.20
CA LYS A 146 -18.40 72.14 13.41
C LYS A 146 -18.31 73.49 14.13
N LYS A 147 -18.59 73.52 15.44
CA LYS A 147 -18.42 74.74 16.27
C LYS A 147 -16.96 75.24 16.31
N LYS A 148 -15.98 74.34 16.24
CA LYS A 148 -14.55 74.72 16.17
C LYS A 148 -14.18 75.23 14.78
N GLU A 149 -14.63 74.55 13.73
CA GLU A 149 -14.45 74.96 12.33
C GLU A 149 -15.03 76.36 12.11
N ASP A 150 -16.28 76.60 12.54
CA ASP A 150 -16.94 77.90 12.44
C ASP A 150 -16.17 79.01 13.17
N ARG A 151 -15.54 78.72 14.32
CA ARG A 151 -14.71 79.69 15.06
C ARG A 151 -13.43 80.01 14.30
N LEU A 152 -12.70 79.00 13.84
CA LEU A 152 -11.45 79.17 13.08
C LEU A 152 -11.70 79.96 11.79
N TYR A 153 -12.79 79.68 11.09
CA TYR A 153 -13.19 80.44 9.92
C TYR A 153 -13.58 81.88 10.24
N LYS A 154 -14.43 82.11 11.25
CA LYS A 154 -14.86 83.48 11.64
C LYS A 154 -13.72 84.35 12.13
N ASP A 155 -12.77 83.77 12.87
CA ASP A 155 -11.58 84.48 13.36
C ASP A 155 -10.67 84.89 12.19
N PHE A 156 -10.51 84.00 11.19
CA PHE A 156 -9.77 84.32 9.97
C PHE A 156 -10.49 85.37 9.11
N GLU A 157 -11.81 85.24 8.92
CA GLU A 157 -12.62 86.19 8.16
C GLU A 157 -12.56 87.60 8.75
N LYS A 158 -12.63 87.73 10.08
CA LYS A 158 -12.49 89.01 10.78
C LYS A 158 -11.10 89.64 10.57
N LYS A 159 -10.03 88.84 10.62
CA LYS A 159 -8.66 89.30 10.36
C LYS A 159 -8.45 89.73 8.91
N ALA A 160 -8.99 88.97 7.96
CA ALA A 160 -8.95 89.30 6.54
C ALA A 160 -9.64 90.65 6.31
N LEU A 161 -10.82 90.86 6.90
CA LEU A 161 -11.59 92.10 6.76
C LEU A 161 -10.83 93.32 7.33
N GLN A 162 -10.19 93.18 8.49
CA GLN A 162 -9.35 94.24 9.09
C GLN A 162 -8.15 94.61 8.22
N LYS A 163 -7.66 93.68 7.40
CA LYS A 163 -6.56 93.88 6.46
C LYS A 163 -7.03 94.28 5.04
N GLY A 164 -8.33 94.53 4.86
CA GLY A 164 -8.92 94.99 3.59
C GLY A 164 -9.26 93.88 2.60
N PHE A 165 -9.49 92.65 3.06
CA PHE A 165 -9.87 91.51 2.24
C PHE A 165 -11.16 90.86 2.71
N GLN A 166 -12.02 90.47 1.78
CA GLN A 166 -13.20 89.65 2.03
C GLN A 166 -12.92 88.19 1.65
N VAL A 167 -13.36 87.25 2.49
CA VAL A 167 -13.34 85.83 2.15
C VAL A 167 -14.61 85.51 1.37
N SER A 168 -14.49 84.99 0.15
CA SER A 168 -15.61 84.54 -0.66
C SER A 168 -15.48 83.06 -0.94
N VAL A 169 -16.60 82.34 -1.07
CA VAL A 169 -16.58 80.93 -1.46
C VAL A 169 -16.79 80.82 -2.96
N VAL A 170 -15.81 80.28 -3.67
CA VAL A 170 -15.92 79.98 -5.10
C VAL A 170 -16.14 78.48 -5.27
N LYS A 171 -17.07 78.12 -6.14
CA LYS A 171 -17.28 76.73 -6.54
C LYS A 171 -16.27 76.35 -7.61
N VAL A 172 -15.44 75.36 -7.31
CA VAL A 172 -14.53 74.72 -8.26
C VAL A 172 -15.02 73.28 -8.44
N GLY A 173 -15.91 73.06 -9.42
CA GLY A 173 -16.61 71.79 -9.59
C GLY A 173 -17.53 71.47 -8.38
N PRO A 174 -17.47 70.25 -7.80
CA PRO A 174 -18.25 69.91 -6.60
C PRO A 174 -17.67 70.49 -5.30
N LEU A 175 -16.47 71.08 -5.34
CA LEU A 175 -15.78 71.60 -4.17
C LEU A 175 -16.08 73.09 -3.96
N GLN A 176 -16.38 73.46 -2.72
CA GLN A 176 -16.47 74.85 -2.28
C GLN A 176 -15.13 75.25 -1.68
N LYS A 177 -14.46 76.23 -2.28
CA LYS A 177 -13.14 76.70 -1.82
C LYS A 177 -13.22 78.17 -1.40
N PRO A 178 -12.81 78.51 -0.16
CA PRO A 178 -12.66 79.90 0.22
C PRO A 178 -11.50 80.53 -0.55
N VAL A 179 -11.74 81.71 -1.10
CA VAL A 179 -10.75 82.55 -1.79
C VAL A 179 -10.76 83.94 -1.18
N LEU A 180 -9.59 84.59 -1.19
CA LEU A 180 -9.42 85.95 -0.69
C LEU A 180 -9.64 86.94 -1.82
N LYS A 181 -10.52 87.92 -1.58
CA LYS A 181 -10.81 89.03 -2.50
C LYS A 181 -10.45 90.36 -1.83
N PRO A 182 -9.50 91.15 -2.35
CA PRO A 182 -9.25 92.49 -1.82
C PRO A 182 -10.46 93.42 -2.03
N ILE A 183 -10.65 94.34 -1.08
CA ILE A 183 -11.69 95.37 -1.14
C ILE A 183 -11.05 96.67 -1.66
N ILE A 184 -11.50 97.16 -2.81
CA ILE A 184 -11.07 98.43 -3.41
C ILE A 184 -12.32 99.27 -3.66
N ASP A 185 -12.32 100.53 -3.22
CA ASP A 185 -13.45 101.47 -3.35
C ASP A 185 -14.81 100.93 -2.87
N GLY A 186 -14.78 100.02 -1.89
CA GLY A 186 -15.97 99.41 -1.30
C GLY A 186 -16.40 98.08 -1.93
N ASP A 187 -15.82 97.69 -3.06
CA ASP A 187 -16.15 96.45 -3.78
C ASP A 187 -15.07 95.38 -3.62
N ALA A 188 -15.48 94.13 -3.42
CA ALA A 188 -14.58 92.97 -3.34
C ALA A 188 -14.29 92.40 -4.73
N ILE A 189 -13.04 92.52 -5.18
CA ILE A 189 -12.62 92.14 -6.52
C ILE A 189 -11.73 90.90 -6.50
N ASP A 190 -11.68 90.14 -7.59
CA ASP A 190 -10.77 89.01 -7.70
C ASP A 190 -9.32 89.48 -7.80
N PHE A 191 -8.42 88.86 -7.03
CA PHE A 191 -7.01 89.25 -7.00
C PHE A 191 -6.34 89.17 -8.38
N GLN A 192 -6.77 88.24 -9.24
CA GLN A 192 -6.27 88.12 -10.62
C GLN A 192 -6.67 89.31 -11.50
N SER A 193 -7.77 90.00 -11.22
CA SER A 193 -8.23 91.19 -11.95
C SER A 193 -7.51 92.47 -11.50
N LEU A 194 -6.73 92.41 -10.42
CA LEU A 194 -6.03 93.56 -9.83
C LEU A 194 -4.84 94.02 -10.67
N GLU A 195 -4.14 93.09 -11.35
CA GLU A 195 -3.06 93.42 -12.30
C GLU A 195 -3.56 94.26 -13.48
N GLN A 196 -4.80 94.02 -13.92
CA GLN A 196 -5.44 94.78 -14.99
C GLN A 196 -5.86 96.19 -14.54
N LEU A 197 -6.30 96.35 -13.29
CA LEU A 197 -6.64 97.68 -12.74
C LEU A 197 -5.41 98.58 -12.52
N VAL A 198 -4.23 97.98 -12.32
CA VAL A 198 -2.95 98.70 -12.25
C VAL A 198 -2.50 99.18 -13.64
N SER A 199 -2.67 98.35 -14.69
CA SER A 199 -2.35 98.75 -16.06
C SER A 199 -3.29 99.81 -16.62
N GLU A 200 -4.54 99.87 -16.14
CA GLU A 200 -5.52 100.92 -16.42
C GLU A 200 -5.30 102.22 -15.61
N GLY A 201 -4.28 102.28 -14.73
CA GLY A 201 -3.93 103.47 -13.95
C GLY A 201 -4.86 103.78 -12.77
N LYS A 202 -5.82 102.91 -12.47
CA LYS A 202 -6.82 103.07 -11.39
C LYS A 202 -6.25 102.71 -10.01
N VAL A 203 -5.20 101.89 -9.95
CA VAL A 203 -4.49 101.53 -8.71
C VAL A 203 -2.99 101.85 -8.86
N LYS A 204 -2.41 102.58 -7.90
CA LYS A 204 -0.98 102.92 -7.92
C LYS A 204 -0.12 101.68 -7.71
N LYS A 205 1.03 101.58 -8.41
CA LYS A 205 1.97 100.45 -8.30
C LYS A 205 2.43 100.17 -6.85
N THR A 206 2.65 101.23 -6.06
CA THR A 206 3.01 101.11 -4.63
C THR A 206 1.89 100.54 -3.76
N GLU A 207 0.64 100.74 -4.16
CA GLU A 207 -0.55 100.22 -3.48
C GLU A 207 -0.79 98.75 -3.84
N PHE A 208 -0.58 98.38 -5.11
CA PHE A 208 -0.55 96.99 -5.55
C PHE A 208 0.49 96.15 -4.80
N GLU A 209 1.74 96.63 -4.69
CA GLU A 209 2.81 95.92 -3.96
C GLU A 209 2.47 95.71 -2.47
N ARG A 210 1.71 96.63 -1.86
CA ARG A 210 1.20 96.51 -0.50
C ARG A 210 0.08 95.46 -0.41
N ILE A 211 -0.91 95.51 -1.30
CA ILE A 211 -2.02 94.55 -1.36
C ILE A 211 -1.49 93.13 -1.65
N GLU A 212 -0.54 92.98 -2.57
CA GLU A 212 0.10 91.70 -2.89
C GLU A 212 0.83 91.09 -1.69
N ARG A 213 1.57 91.90 -0.93
CA ARG A 213 2.26 91.43 0.28
C ARG A 213 1.27 90.91 1.32
N VAL A 214 0.20 91.65 1.57
CA VAL A 214 -0.86 91.27 2.53
C VAL A 214 -1.65 90.06 2.02
N TYR A 215 -1.89 89.97 0.71
CA TYR A 215 -2.54 88.82 0.08
C TYR A 215 -1.72 87.54 0.24
N ARG A 216 -0.40 87.59 0.04
CA ARG A 216 0.49 86.42 0.26
C ARG A 216 0.49 85.99 1.72
N GLU A 217 0.53 86.95 2.66
CA GLU A 217 0.45 86.68 4.11
C GLU A 217 -0.88 86.01 4.49
N LEU A 218 -2.01 86.61 4.10
CA LEU A 218 -3.34 86.07 4.37
C LEU A 218 -3.60 84.75 3.65
N SER A 219 -3.05 84.54 2.45
CA SER A 219 -3.16 83.27 1.73
C SER A 219 -2.43 82.15 2.45
N PHE A 220 -1.25 82.42 3.01
CA PHE A 220 -0.52 81.47 3.85
C PHE A 220 -1.27 81.16 5.15
N GLU A 221 -1.85 82.18 5.79
CA GLU A 221 -2.69 82.01 6.98
C GLU A 221 -3.97 81.22 6.66
N LEU A 222 -4.65 81.48 5.54
CA LEU A 222 -5.80 80.70 5.06
C LEU A 222 -5.44 79.24 4.83
N GLN A 223 -4.32 78.96 4.18
CA GLN A 223 -3.85 77.58 4.01
C GLN A 223 -3.57 76.90 5.36
N THR A 224 -3.03 77.64 6.32
CA THR A 224 -2.79 77.13 7.68
C THR A 224 -4.11 76.81 8.39
N VAL A 225 -5.10 77.71 8.31
CA VAL A 225 -6.44 77.51 8.87
C VAL A 225 -7.14 76.31 8.22
N LEU A 226 -7.11 76.19 6.89
CA LEU A 226 -7.66 75.04 6.16
C LEU A 226 -6.98 73.72 6.54
N LYS A 227 -5.66 73.74 6.76
CA LYS A 227 -4.92 72.59 7.26
C LYS A 227 -5.36 72.22 8.68
N THR A 228 -5.51 73.20 9.57
CA THR A 228 -6.01 72.97 10.94
C THR A 228 -7.42 72.39 10.94
N ILE A 229 -8.31 72.87 10.07
CA ILE A 229 -9.67 72.31 9.91
C ILE A 229 -9.60 70.87 9.42
N SER A 230 -8.75 70.56 8.44
CA SER A 230 -8.52 69.19 7.97
C SER A 230 -8.01 68.27 9.11
N ASP A 231 -7.09 68.76 9.94
CA ASP A 231 -6.57 68.01 11.09
C ASP A 231 -7.65 67.82 12.18
N GLU A 232 -8.48 68.82 12.44
CA GLU A 232 -9.63 68.70 13.34
C GLU A 232 -10.69 67.73 12.78
N ASN A 233 -10.93 67.71 11.47
CA ASN A 233 -11.83 66.74 10.84
C ASN A 233 -11.29 65.31 10.93
N LYS A 234 -9.97 65.11 10.79
CA LYS A 234 -9.33 63.80 11.05
C LYS A 234 -9.51 63.39 12.51
N ARG A 235 -9.31 64.32 13.45
CA ARG A 235 -9.55 64.06 14.88
C ARG A 235 -11.01 63.73 15.17
N ALA A 236 -11.95 64.39 14.50
CA ALA A 236 -13.38 64.11 14.61
C ALA A 236 -13.71 62.69 14.11
N ALA A 237 -13.10 62.27 13.00
CA ALA A 237 -13.26 60.92 12.49
C ALA A 237 -12.72 59.87 13.46
N VAL A 238 -11.53 60.09 14.04
CA VAL A 238 -10.94 59.20 15.05
C VAL A 238 -11.78 59.16 16.33
N GLU A 239 -12.18 60.32 16.89
CA GLU A 239 -13.01 60.38 18.10
C GLU A 239 -14.38 59.70 17.88
N LEU A 240 -14.95 59.85 16.67
CA LEU A 240 -16.18 59.18 16.31
C LEU A 240 -16.02 57.67 16.23
N GLU A 241 -14.95 57.19 15.61
CA GLU A 241 -14.63 55.77 15.52
C GLU A 241 -14.43 55.17 16.92
N GLU A 242 -13.58 55.79 17.76
CA GLU A 242 -13.35 55.37 19.15
C GLU A 242 -14.66 55.33 19.97
N SER A 243 -15.49 56.39 19.88
CA SER A 243 -16.76 56.46 20.62
C SER A 243 -17.77 55.39 20.16
N ILE A 244 -17.75 55.01 18.88
CA ILE A 244 -18.56 53.91 18.35
C ILE A 244 -18.01 52.56 18.86
N MET A 245 -16.69 52.39 18.90
CA MET A 245 -16.06 51.19 19.43
C MET A 245 -16.38 50.99 20.91
N ASP A 246 -16.43 52.04 21.72
CA ASP A 246 -16.80 51.98 23.14
C ASP A 246 -18.20 51.39 23.38
N VAL A 247 -19.10 51.54 22.39
CA VAL A 247 -20.45 50.96 22.44
C VAL A 247 -20.45 49.51 21.90
N LEU A 248 -19.78 49.27 20.78
CA LEU A 248 -19.81 47.98 20.10
C LEU A 248 -18.96 46.91 20.79
N ARG A 249 -17.74 47.25 21.21
CA ARG A 249 -16.76 46.30 21.75
C ARG A 249 -17.32 45.52 22.95
N PRO A 250 -17.94 46.13 23.98
CA PRO A 250 -18.49 45.38 25.11
C PRO A 250 -19.62 44.40 24.71
N LEU A 251 -20.45 44.76 23.72
CA LEU A 251 -21.54 43.91 23.24
C LEU A 251 -21.00 42.67 22.50
N VAL A 252 -19.97 42.87 21.68
CA VAL A 252 -19.30 41.78 20.94
C VAL A 252 -18.51 40.90 21.91
N GLU A 253 -17.77 41.49 22.85
CA GLU A 253 -17.00 40.77 23.88
C GLU A 253 -17.90 39.87 24.72
N MET A 254 -19.08 40.36 25.14
CA MET A 254 -20.07 39.55 25.86
C MET A 254 -20.48 38.32 25.05
N LYS A 255 -20.77 38.49 23.76
CA LYS A 255 -21.17 37.38 22.88
C LYS A 255 -20.03 36.39 22.61
N ILE A 256 -18.80 36.87 22.50
CA ILE A 256 -17.60 36.02 22.35
C ILE A 256 -17.30 35.27 23.66
N ALA A 257 -17.52 35.91 24.82
CA ALA A 257 -17.32 35.29 26.12
C ALA A 257 -18.20 34.06 26.32
N GLU A 258 -19.49 34.10 25.91
CA GLU A 258 -20.39 32.93 25.90
C GLU A 258 -19.76 31.75 25.14
N LEU A 259 -19.13 32.00 24.00
CA LEU A 259 -18.48 30.97 23.18
C LEU A 259 -17.18 30.45 23.82
N LYS A 260 -16.36 31.32 24.41
CA LYS A 260 -15.14 30.94 25.15
C LYS A 260 -15.46 30.05 26.34
N GLU A 261 -16.57 30.29 27.03
CA GLU A 261 -17.02 29.45 28.13
C GLU A 261 -17.43 28.05 27.68
N ASN A 262 -18.09 27.94 26.53
CA ASN A 262 -18.50 26.67 25.92
C ASN A 262 -17.33 25.85 25.39
N PHE A 263 -16.23 26.50 24.99
CA PHE A 263 -15.04 25.89 24.40
C PHE A 263 -13.75 26.37 25.09
N ARG A 264 -13.53 25.86 26.31
CA ARG A 264 -12.34 26.16 27.13
C ARG A 264 -11.07 25.50 26.57
N ASP A 265 -10.47 26.14 25.58
CA ASP A 265 -9.16 25.79 25.02
C ASP A 265 -8.36 27.07 24.72
N LYS A 266 -7.04 27.03 24.97
CA LYS A 266 -6.17 28.21 24.82
C LYS A 266 -6.13 28.71 23.37
N LYS A 267 -6.02 27.81 22.39
CA LYS A 267 -5.97 28.18 20.97
C LYS A 267 -7.31 28.70 20.48
N VAL A 268 -8.41 28.10 20.95
CA VAL A 268 -9.76 28.62 20.66
C VAL A 268 -9.91 30.04 21.20
N GLY A 269 -9.48 30.29 22.44
CA GLY A 269 -9.48 31.63 23.05
C GLY A 269 -8.69 32.64 22.21
N MET A 270 -7.45 32.30 21.85
CA MET A 270 -6.58 33.14 21.01
C MET A 270 -7.18 33.44 19.63
N PHE A 271 -7.81 32.44 18.99
CA PHE A 271 -8.51 32.64 17.72
C PHE A 271 -9.69 33.61 17.87
N LEU A 272 -10.48 33.46 18.93
CA LEU A 272 -11.62 34.34 19.20
C LEU A 272 -11.20 35.77 19.56
N ASP A 273 -10.06 35.95 20.24
CA ASP A 273 -9.45 37.27 20.48
C ASP A 273 -8.98 37.90 19.16
N ALA A 274 -8.30 37.14 18.30
CA ALA A 274 -7.88 37.63 16.99
C ALA A 274 -9.09 37.96 16.08
N PHE A 275 -10.16 37.17 16.18
CA PHE A 275 -11.42 37.46 15.50
C PHE A 275 -12.06 38.76 15.97
N LEU A 276 -12.07 39.02 17.30
CA LEU A 276 -12.56 40.28 17.84
C LEU A 276 -11.78 41.47 17.28
N GLU A 277 -10.45 41.43 17.33
CA GLU A 277 -9.61 42.53 16.84
C GLU A 277 -9.74 42.74 15.32
N ASP A 278 -9.82 41.67 14.53
CA ASP A 278 -10.08 41.77 13.08
C ASP A 278 -11.47 42.35 12.78
N LEU A 279 -12.49 41.94 13.53
CA LEU A 279 -13.85 42.48 13.40
C LEU A 279 -13.89 43.97 13.74
N MET A 280 -13.26 44.38 14.85
CA MET A 280 -13.20 45.79 15.28
C MET A 280 -12.34 46.64 14.34
N GLY A 281 -11.25 46.10 13.80
CA GLY A 281 -10.34 46.84 12.92
C GLY A 281 -10.86 47.09 11.51
N ASP A 282 -11.91 46.37 11.06
CA ASP A 282 -12.39 46.42 9.68
C ASP A 282 -13.93 46.46 9.55
N LEU A 283 -14.59 47.05 10.54
CA LEU A 283 -16.07 47.17 10.61
C LEU A 283 -16.70 47.68 9.31
N ASN A 284 -16.11 48.70 8.70
CA ASN A 284 -16.65 49.35 7.50
C ASN A 284 -16.66 48.43 6.28
N ASN A 285 -15.64 47.59 6.07
CA ASN A 285 -15.62 46.66 4.95
C ASN A 285 -16.50 45.46 5.21
N ILE A 286 -16.61 45.02 6.46
CA ILE A 286 -17.46 43.90 6.87
C ILE A 286 -18.94 44.23 6.63
N ILE A 287 -19.38 45.45 6.98
CA ILE A 287 -20.76 45.91 6.74
C ILE A 287 -21.08 46.03 5.24
N LYS A 288 -20.08 46.37 4.41
CA LYS A 288 -20.24 46.52 2.96
C LYS A 288 -20.10 45.20 2.20
N SER A 289 -19.57 44.16 2.82
CA SER A 289 -19.31 42.89 2.16
C SER A 289 -20.61 42.12 1.90
N GLU A 290 -20.79 41.63 0.68
CA GLU A 290 -21.91 40.76 0.34
C GLU A 290 -21.59 39.30 0.73
N GLY A 291 -22.44 38.71 1.57
CA GLY A 291 -22.36 37.31 1.97
C GLY A 291 -21.49 37.03 3.20
N PHE A 292 -21.34 35.73 3.54
CA PHE A 292 -20.62 35.31 4.73
C PHE A 292 -19.10 35.35 4.52
N PRO A 293 -18.33 36.17 5.27
CA PRO A 293 -16.91 36.36 5.03
C PRO A 293 -16.11 35.04 5.15
N LEU A 294 -15.27 34.77 4.15
CA LEU A 294 -14.46 33.56 4.09
C LEU A 294 -13.56 33.39 5.32
N LYS A 295 -12.94 34.48 5.79
CA LYS A 295 -12.07 34.52 6.99
C LYS A 295 -12.77 34.13 8.30
N TYR A 296 -14.11 34.06 8.32
CA TYR A 296 -14.90 33.67 9.48
C TYR A 296 -15.53 32.27 9.38
N ARG A 297 -15.12 31.47 8.38
CA ARG A 297 -15.59 30.08 8.25
C ARG A 297 -14.76 29.12 9.10
N VAL A 298 -15.32 27.95 9.39
CA VAL A 298 -14.60 26.85 10.03
C VAL A 298 -14.54 25.64 9.10
N ASN A 299 -13.32 25.18 8.78
CA ASN A 299 -13.11 23.98 7.99
C ASN A 299 -12.96 22.74 8.88
N LEU A 300 -14.06 22.02 9.12
CA LEU A 300 -14.05 20.76 9.86
C LEU A 300 -13.47 19.63 8.99
N LEU A 301 -12.24 19.22 9.28
CA LEU A 301 -11.52 18.21 8.50
C LEU A 301 -11.92 16.78 8.83
N VAL A 302 -12.12 16.51 10.13
CA VAL A 302 -12.52 15.19 10.62
C VAL A 302 -13.53 15.35 11.74
N ASP A 303 -14.66 14.67 11.59
CA ASP A 303 -15.74 14.56 12.59
C ASP A 303 -15.76 13.12 13.11
N ASN A 304 -15.44 12.96 14.39
CA ASN A 304 -15.37 11.68 15.07
C ASN A 304 -16.60 11.40 15.95
N SER A 305 -17.68 12.17 15.81
CA SER A 305 -18.92 12.01 16.60
C SER A 305 -19.52 10.59 16.57
N ASN A 306 -19.39 9.88 15.45
CA ASN A 306 -19.91 8.52 15.26
C ASN A 306 -18.88 7.42 15.58
N VAL A 307 -17.67 7.77 15.98
CA VAL A 307 -16.59 6.81 16.21
C VAL A 307 -16.66 6.24 17.63
N LYS A 308 -17.07 4.97 17.73
CA LYS A 308 -17.26 4.28 19.01
C LYS A 308 -16.02 3.52 19.49
N THR A 309 -15.19 3.07 18.56
CA THR A 309 -13.95 2.29 18.80
C THR A 309 -12.78 2.97 18.11
N ALA A 310 -11.56 2.41 18.20
CA ALA A 310 -10.43 2.91 17.43
C ALA A 310 -10.79 2.95 15.93
N PRO A 311 -10.50 4.06 15.20
CA PRO A 311 -10.70 4.11 13.77
C PRO A 311 -9.92 3.00 13.06
N VAL A 312 -10.56 2.33 12.10
CA VAL A 312 -9.91 1.32 11.26
C VAL A 312 -10.19 1.67 9.82
N VAL A 313 -9.17 2.15 9.11
CA VAL A 313 -9.28 2.60 7.73
C VAL A 313 -8.55 1.60 6.83
N PHE A 314 -9.30 0.99 5.91
CA PHE A 314 -8.72 0.21 4.81
C PHE A 314 -8.66 1.12 3.58
N GLU A 315 -7.46 1.55 3.19
CA GLU A 315 -7.27 2.29 1.95
C GLU A 315 -6.91 1.31 0.83
N ASN A 316 -7.87 1.07 -0.07
CA ASN A 316 -7.70 0.17 -1.21
C ASN A 316 -7.01 0.83 -2.40
N SER A 317 -6.87 2.16 -2.38
CA SER A 317 -6.24 2.92 -3.47
C SER A 317 -5.38 4.02 -2.85
N PRO A 318 -4.17 3.68 -2.35
CA PRO A 318 -3.32 4.57 -1.57
C PRO A 318 -2.64 5.67 -2.39
N THR A 319 -3.38 6.37 -3.24
CA THR A 319 -2.90 7.57 -3.95
C THR A 319 -2.44 8.62 -2.95
N PHE A 320 -1.48 9.47 -3.35
CA PHE A 320 -0.93 10.52 -2.50
C PHE A 320 -2.01 11.37 -1.81
N ASN A 321 -2.96 11.90 -2.59
CA ASN A 321 -4.03 12.77 -2.08
C ASN A 321 -5.00 12.03 -1.15
N LYS A 322 -5.34 10.77 -1.45
CA LYS A 322 -6.24 9.98 -0.60
C LYS A 322 -5.59 9.68 0.75
N LEU A 323 -4.29 9.42 0.80
CA LEU A 323 -3.60 9.13 2.06
C LEU A 323 -3.36 10.37 2.91
N PHE A 324 -2.70 11.37 2.34
CA PHE A 324 -2.20 12.53 3.10
C PHE A 324 -3.20 13.69 3.14
N GLY A 325 -4.23 13.67 2.29
CA GLY A 325 -5.09 14.82 2.06
C GLY A 325 -4.57 15.69 0.93
N THR A 326 -5.32 16.74 0.61
CA THR A 326 -4.96 17.68 -0.45
C THR A 326 -5.56 19.05 -0.16
N ILE A 327 -5.09 20.06 -0.88
CA ILE A 327 -5.69 21.40 -0.91
C ILE A 327 -6.33 21.54 -2.28
N GLU A 328 -7.67 21.56 -2.32
CA GLU A 328 -8.42 21.70 -3.57
C GLU A 328 -8.23 23.12 -4.15
N VAL A 329 -8.37 23.21 -5.46
CA VAL A 329 -8.31 24.47 -6.20
C VAL A 329 -9.57 24.63 -7.05
N THR A 330 -9.99 25.87 -7.23
CA THR A 330 -11.11 26.23 -8.11
C THR A 330 -10.63 27.25 -9.12
N THR A 331 -11.25 27.26 -10.30
CA THR A 331 -10.99 28.28 -11.32
C THR A 331 -12.12 29.28 -11.28
N ASP A 332 -11.80 30.57 -11.11
CA ASP A 332 -12.81 31.62 -11.16
C ASP A 332 -13.27 31.88 -12.60
N SER A 333 -14.30 32.72 -12.76
CA SER A 333 -14.87 33.09 -14.07
C SER A 333 -13.87 33.73 -15.04
N ASN A 334 -12.74 34.21 -14.52
CA ASN A 334 -11.69 34.88 -15.29
C ASN A 334 -10.51 33.92 -15.59
N GLY A 335 -10.65 32.63 -15.28
CA GLY A 335 -9.62 31.63 -15.49
C GLY A 335 -8.52 31.61 -14.42
N ALA A 336 -8.62 32.42 -13.36
CA ALA A 336 -7.62 32.44 -12.30
C ALA A 336 -7.88 31.28 -11.33
N ILE A 337 -6.82 30.52 -11.06
CA ILE A 337 -6.88 29.41 -10.10
C ILE A 337 -6.76 29.98 -8.69
N ARG A 338 -7.72 29.65 -7.82
CA ARG A 338 -7.79 30.10 -6.43
C ARG A 338 -7.90 28.92 -5.48
N THR A 339 -7.40 29.12 -4.26
CA THR A 339 -7.53 28.19 -3.15
C THR A 339 -7.67 28.96 -1.83
N ASP A 340 -8.26 28.30 -0.82
CA ASP A 340 -8.40 28.84 0.52
C ASP A 340 -8.43 27.72 1.58
N PHE A 341 -8.36 28.09 2.86
CA PHE A 341 -8.26 27.11 3.95
C PHE A 341 -9.50 26.19 4.09
N THR A 342 -10.66 26.56 3.53
CA THR A 342 -11.88 25.73 3.50
C THR A 342 -11.83 24.64 2.45
N MET A 343 -10.88 24.73 1.50
CA MET A 343 -10.60 23.75 0.46
C MET A 343 -9.58 22.69 0.90
N ILE A 344 -9.05 22.77 2.13
CA ILE A 344 -8.19 21.72 2.70
C ILE A 344 -9.04 20.48 2.99
N ARG A 345 -8.60 19.31 2.52
CA ARG A 345 -9.26 18.01 2.70
C ARG A 345 -8.36 17.02 3.43
N GLY A 346 -8.93 16.34 4.42
CA GLY A 346 -8.26 15.29 5.17
C GLY A 346 -8.20 13.96 4.42
N GLY A 347 -7.04 13.31 4.44
CA GLY A 347 -6.84 11.96 3.89
C GLY A 347 -7.19 10.82 4.85
N SER A 348 -7.04 9.59 4.36
CA SER A 348 -7.23 8.34 5.09
C SER A 348 -6.32 8.20 6.29
N LEU A 349 -5.12 8.79 6.27
CA LEU A 349 -4.22 8.81 7.42
C LEU A 349 -4.80 9.66 8.57
N LEU A 350 -5.41 10.81 8.27
CA LEU A 350 -6.09 11.63 9.27
C LEU A 350 -7.35 10.93 9.82
N LYS A 351 -8.10 10.24 8.96
CA LYS A 351 -9.27 9.44 9.38
C LYS A 351 -8.88 8.25 10.26
N ALA A 352 -7.65 7.75 10.12
CA ALA A 352 -7.10 6.67 10.93
C ALA A 352 -6.45 7.13 12.23
N ASP A 353 -6.45 8.45 12.52
CA ASP A 353 -5.78 9.00 13.71
C ASP A 353 -6.31 8.40 15.01
N GLU A 354 -5.39 8.12 15.95
CA GLU A 354 -5.60 7.33 17.17
C GLU A 354 -6.15 5.91 16.90
N GLY A 355 -5.91 5.37 15.70
CA GLY A 355 -6.39 4.08 15.23
C GLY A 355 -5.41 3.36 14.30
N PHE A 356 -5.94 2.72 13.26
CA PHE A 356 -5.23 1.81 12.37
C PHE A 356 -5.48 2.15 10.90
N LEU A 357 -4.40 2.17 10.11
CA LEU A 357 -4.46 2.28 8.65
C LEU A 357 -3.92 1.00 8.02
N VAL A 358 -4.75 0.32 7.23
CA VAL A 358 -4.38 -0.91 6.52
C VAL A 358 -4.15 -0.62 5.04
N LEU A 359 -2.98 -1.02 4.54
CA LEU A 359 -2.50 -0.74 3.18
C LEU A 359 -2.02 -2.02 2.50
N ASN A 360 -2.14 -2.07 1.17
CA ASN A 360 -1.39 -3.03 0.36
C ASN A 360 0.03 -2.49 0.15
N ALA A 361 1.03 -3.33 0.42
CA ALA A 361 2.43 -2.95 0.29
C ALA A 361 2.82 -2.63 -1.16
N TYR A 362 2.33 -3.41 -2.13
CA TYR A 362 2.63 -3.20 -3.54
C TYR A 362 2.13 -1.82 -3.99
N ASP A 363 0.85 -1.52 -3.74
CA ASP A 363 0.23 -0.25 -4.15
C ASP A 363 0.93 0.99 -3.55
N VAL A 364 1.41 0.88 -2.30
CA VAL A 364 2.17 1.94 -1.62
C VAL A 364 3.54 2.19 -2.26
N LEU A 365 4.20 1.13 -2.74
CA LEU A 365 5.53 1.21 -3.33
C LEU A 365 5.49 1.64 -4.80
N THR A 366 4.41 1.31 -5.51
CA THR A 366 4.23 1.71 -6.92
C THR A 366 3.68 3.12 -7.08
N GLU A 367 2.93 3.64 -6.10
CA GLU A 367 2.41 5.01 -6.17
C GLU A 367 3.52 6.04 -5.90
N PRO A 368 3.81 6.96 -6.85
CA PRO A 368 4.91 7.89 -6.72
C PRO A 368 4.86 8.77 -5.46
N GLY A 369 5.97 8.80 -4.72
CA GLY A 369 6.16 9.66 -3.54
C GLY A 369 5.42 9.23 -2.27
N VAL A 370 4.54 8.22 -2.34
CA VAL A 370 3.76 7.78 -1.19
C VAL A 370 4.61 7.12 -0.11
N TRP A 371 5.49 6.19 -0.49
CA TRP A 371 6.36 5.51 0.48
C TRP A 371 7.23 6.50 1.26
N GLU A 372 7.86 7.46 0.56
CA GLU A 372 8.73 8.46 1.17
C GLU A 372 7.97 9.41 2.11
N LYS A 373 6.80 9.92 1.69
CA LYS A 373 5.99 10.78 2.56
C LYS A 373 5.44 9.99 3.76
N LEU A 374 5.04 8.72 3.57
CA LEU A 374 4.57 7.86 4.66
C LEU A 374 5.65 7.66 5.72
N LYS A 375 6.89 7.32 5.32
CA LYS A 375 8.01 7.19 6.26
C LYS A 375 8.25 8.48 7.04
N ARG A 376 8.31 9.62 6.37
CA ARG A 376 8.51 10.94 7.01
C ARG A 376 7.40 11.24 8.02
N THR A 377 6.15 11.01 7.65
CA THR A 377 5.01 11.23 8.54
C THR A 377 5.00 10.29 9.73
N LEU A 378 5.30 8.99 9.55
CA LEU A 378 5.36 8.03 10.65
C LEU A 378 6.53 8.29 11.60
N ARG A 379 7.67 8.73 11.08
CA ARG A 379 8.86 9.08 11.86
C ARG A 379 8.64 10.33 12.72
N ASN A 380 7.97 11.34 12.16
CA ASN A 380 7.76 12.62 12.83
C ASN A 380 6.47 12.65 13.67
N GLY A 381 5.52 11.73 13.41
CA GLY A 381 4.20 11.76 14.03
C GLY A 381 3.34 12.95 13.60
N GLU A 382 3.67 13.58 12.47
CA GLU A 382 3.04 14.80 11.98
C GLU A 382 2.63 14.66 10.50
N LEU A 383 1.36 14.96 10.24
CA LEU A 383 0.77 15.02 8.92
C LEU A 383 0.74 16.47 8.44
N GLU A 384 1.50 16.72 7.38
CA GLU A 384 1.50 17.99 6.65
C GLU A 384 0.67 17.84 5.38
N ILE A 385 -0.45 18.55 5.30
CA ILE A 385 -1.27 18.61 4.09
C ILE A 385 -0.68 19.67 3.18
N GLN A 386 -0.30 19.27 1.97
CA GLN A 386 0.34 20.13 0.98
C GLN A 386 -0.48 20.12 -0.32
N PRO A 387 -0.46 21.21 -1.09
CA PRO A 387 -0.97 21.18 -2.46
C PRO A 387 -0.10 20.21 -3.28
N ARG A 388 -0.73 19.40 -4.14
CA ARG A 388 0.03 18.49 -5.00
C ARG A 388 0.72 19.31 -6.08
N GLU A 389 2.04 19.28 -6.11
CA GLU A 389 2.83 19.91 -7.16
C GLU A 389 2.60 19.13 -8.47
N TYR A 390 1.92 19.76 -9.43
CA TYR A 390 1.80 19.23 -10.79
C TYR A 390 2.96 19.80 -11.63
N PRO A 391 3.74 18.94 -12.31
CA PRO A 391 4.74 19.42 -13.27
C PRO A 391 4.07 20.33 -14.30
N GLY A 392 4.57 21.57 -14.44
CA GLY A 392 4.07 22.56 -15.42
C GLY A 392 3.03 23.56 -14.90
N ILE A 393 2.55 23.44 -13.67
CA ILE A 393 1.68 24.46 -13.04
C ILE A 393 2.55 25.32 -12.11
N PHE A 394 2.70 26.61 -12.42
CA PHE A 394 3.38 27.57 -11.53
C PHE A 394 2.71 27.57 -10.15
N ALA A 395 3.55 27.56 -9.10
CA ALA A 395 3.13 27.42 -7.71
C ALA A 395 1.93 28.32 -7.38
N LEU A 396 0.79 27.68 -7.11
CA LEU A 396 -0.34 28.33 -6.47
C LEU A 396 0.13 28.87 -5.12
N THR A 397 -0.34 30.06 -4.73
CA THR A 397 -0.11 30.64 -3.40
C THR A 397 -0.24 29.55 -2.33
N GLY A 398 0.90 29.19 -1.74
CA GLY A 398 1.08 27.91 -1.07
C GLY A 398 0.57 27.97 0.36
N LEU A 399 -0.73 27.76 0.55
CA LEU A 399 -1.28 27.50 1.88
C LEU A 399 -0.42 26.45 2.58
N LYS A 400 0.07 26.79 3.76
CA LYS A 400 0.88 25.94 4.63
C LYS A 400 0.16 25.79 5.98
N PRO A 401 -0.88 24.95 6.04
CA PRO A 401 -1.65 24.76 7.26
C PRO A 401 -0.78 24.22 8.40
N GLU A 402 -1.15 24.56 9.64
CA GLU A 402 -0.44 24.07 10.82
C GLU A 402 -0.41 22.52 10.85
N PRO A 403 0.76 21.85 10.95
CA PRO A 403 0.86 20.40 10.91
C PRO A 403 -0.03 19.68 11.92
N ILE A 404 -0.60 18.54 11.52
CA ILE A 404 -1.50 17.76 12.36
C ILE A 404 -0.71 16.63 13.03
N ARG A 405 -0.56 16.68 14.36
CA ARG A 405 -0.05 15.53 15.11
C ARG A 405 -1.00 14.34 14.99
N ILE A 406 -0.46 13.20 14.59
CA ILE A 406 -1.20 11.96 14.40
C ILE A 406 -0.53 10.79 15.10
N ASN A 407 -1.34 9.81 15.50
CA ASN A 407 -0.92 8.58 16.16
C ASN A 407 -1.62 7.38 15.51
N VAL A 408 -1.11 6.99 14.34
CA VAL A 408 -1.67 5.91 13.52
C VAL A 408 -0.74 4.70 13.56
N LYS A 409 -1.32 3.51 13.75
CA LYS A 409 -0.59 2.27 13.51
C LYS A 409 -0.85 1.79 12.09
N VAL A 410 0.20 1.70 11.29
CA VAL A 410 0.13 1.24 9.91
C VAL A 410 0.31 -0.28 9.87
N ILE A 411 -0.55 -0.94 9.10
CA ILE A 411 -0.49 -2.38 8.83
C ILE A 411 -0.39 -2.53 7.31
N MET A 412 0.79 -2.87 6.82
CA MET A 412 1.01 -3.18 5.40
C MET A 412 0.81 -4.67 5.17
N ILE A 413 0.10 -5.03 4.10
CA ILE A 413 -0.10 -6.43 3.67
C ILE A 413 0.64 -6.61 2.36
N GLY A 414 1.58 -7.56 2.29
CA GLY A 414 2.41 -7.78 1.11
C GLY A 414 2.96 -9.20 1.03
N GLU A 415 3.48 -9.56 -0.13
CA GLU A 415 4.16 -10.85 -0.32
C GLU A 415 5.53 -10.89 0.37
N PRO A 416 6.06 -12.09 0.68
CA PRO A 416 7.31 -12.22 1.42
C PRO A 416 8.51 -11.52 0.78
N TYR A 417 8.59 -11.50 -0.56
CA TYR A 417 9.69 -10.85 -1.26
C TYR A 417 9.72 -9.33 -1.04
N LEU A 418 8.56 -8.68 -0.89
CA LEU A 418 8.47 -7.23 -0.62
C LEU A 418 9.01 -6.89 0.78
N TYR A 419 8.74 -7.74 1.77
CA TYR A 419 9.32 -7.57 3.11
C TYR A 419 10.85 -7.64 3.04
N THR A 420 11.39 -8.68 2.41
CA THR A 420 12.84 -8.88 2.28
C THR A 420 13.49 -7.74 1.50
N PHE A 421 12.84 -7.29 0.40
CA PHE A 421 13.29 -6.15 -0.37
C PHE A 421 13.39 -4.87 0.48
N LEU A 422 12.33 -4.52 1.21
CA LEU A 422 12.32 -3.32 2.06
C LEU A 422 13.32 -3.43 3.20
N TYR A 423 13.43 -4.59 3.85
CA TYR A 423 14.35 -4.80 4.96
C TYR A 423 15.82 -4.66 4.54
N ASN A 424 16.17 -5.15 3.34
CA ASN A 424 17.55 -5.12 2.84
C ASN A 424 17.93 -3.81 2.16
N ASN A 425 16.97 -3.08 1.57
CA ASN A 425 17.25 -1.89 0.76
C ASN A 425 16.82 -0.57 1.41
N ASP A 426 15.96 -0.59 2.44
CA ASP A 426 15.50 0.62 3.13
C ASP A 426 15.90 0.60 4.62
N PRO A 427 16.92 1.37 5.04
CA PRO A 427 17.41 1.37 6.42
C PRO A 427 16.42 1.97 7.44
N GLU A 428 15.36 2.65 6.99
CA GLU A 428 14.29 3.14 7.86
C GLU A 428 13.19 2.10 8.07
N PHE A 429 13.05 1.12 7.18
CA PHE A 429 11.98 0.13 7.24
C PHE A 429 11.97 -0.63 8.57
N GLY A 430 13.09 -1.24 8.97
CA GLY A 430 13.18 -1.99 10.23
C GLY A 430 13.01 -1.11 11.49
N LYS A 431 13.21 0.21 11.37
CA LYS A 431 12.98 1.16 12.46
C LYS A 431 11.50 1.46 12.63
N LEU A 432 10.75 1.53 11.52
CA LEU A 432 9.33 1.89 11.45
C LEU A 432 8.39 0.68 11.53
N PHE A 433 8.79 -0.48 11.01
CA PHE A 433 8.03 -1.73 10.95
C PHE A 433 8.74 -2.81 11.74
N LYS A 434 8.52 -2.79 13.07
CA LYS A 434 9.20 -3.69 14.01
C LYS A 434 8.57 -5.08 14.11
N VAL A 435 7.35 -5.24 13.61
CA VAL A 435 6.62 -6.51 13.70
C VAL A 435 6.35 -7.06 12.31
N ARG A 436 6.86 -8.27 12.06
CA ARG A 436 6.47 -9.10 10.93
C ARG A 436 5.44 -10.12 11.40
N ALA A 437 4.25 -10.09 10.82
CA ALA A 437 3.24 -11.12 11.00
C ALA A 437 3.26 -12.03 9.77
N ASP A 438 3.90 -13.19 9.90
CA ASP A 438 4.18 -14.09 8.77
C ASP A 438 3.10 -15.17 8.65
N PHE A 439 2.34 -15.12 7.56
CA PHE A 439 1.31 -16.08 7.23
C PHE A 439 1.91 -17.20 6.39
N ASP A 440 1.81 -18.41 6.93
CA ASP A 440 2.28 -19.65 6.34
C ASP A 440 1.31 -20.11 5.23
N ASN A 441 1.80 -20.80 4.20
CA ASN A 441 0.95 -21.44 3.18
C ASN A 441 0.49 -22.85 3.57
N GLU A 442 0.97 -23.36 4.70
CA GLU A 442 0.56 -24.65 5.25
C GLU A 442 0.32 -24.58 6.77
N MET A 443 -0.33 -25.62 7.30
CA MET A 443 -0.47 -25.84 8.73
C MET A 443 -0.46 -27.33 9.03
N ASP A 444 -0.20 -27.70 10.28
CA ASP A 444 -0.21 -29.11 10.69
C ASP A 444 -1.61 -29.73 10.52
N LEU A 445 -1.66 -30.96 10.01
CA LEU A 445 -2.87 -31.74 9.85
C LEU A 445 -3.13 -32.57 11.11
N CYS A 446 -4.19 -32.22 11.83
CA CYS A 446 -4.73 -32.98 12.96
C CYS A 446 -6.27 -32.95 12.91
N LYS A 447 -6.94 -33.60 13.87
CA LYS A 447 -8.42 -33.62 13.91
C LYS A 447 -8.99 -32.21 14.08
N GLU A 448 -8.33 -31.39 14.88
CA GLU A 448 -8.72 -30.01 15.16
C GLU A 448 -8.58 -29.15 13.90
N SER A 449 -7.44 -29.19 13.21
CA SER A 449 -7.23 -28.39 12.00
C SER A 449 -8.11 -28.88 10.84
N ALA A 450 -8.38 -30.18 10.71
CA ALA A 450 -9.35 -30.73 9.77
C ALA A 450 -10.79 -30.21 10.03
N MET A 451 -11.19 -30.12 11.30
CA MET A 451 -12.47 -29.50 11.69
C MET A 451 -12.53 -28.01 11.38
N GLN A 452 -11.44 -27.29 11.61
CA GLN A 452 -11.34 -25.87 11.23
C GLN A 452 -11.41 -25.70 9.70
N TYR A 453 -10.79 -26.60 8.93
CA TYR A 453 -10.88 -26.63 7.47
C TYR A 453 -12.31 -26.80 6.97
N ALA A 454 -13.04 -27.76 7.55
CA ALA A 454 -14.45 -27.98 7.28
C ALA A 454 -15.30 -26.74 7.60
N TYR A 455 -14.94 -26.00 8.65
CA TYR A 455 -15.58 -24.73 8.98
C TYR A 455 -15.31 -23.65 7.92
N VAL A 456 -14.10 -23.55 7.36
CA VAL A 456 -13.84 -22.62 6.24
C VAL A 456 -14.73 -22.94 5.05
N ILE A 457 -14.85 -24.22 4.68
CA ILE A 457 -15.71 -24.66 3.57
C ILE A 457 -17.18 -24.31 3.84
N LYS A 458 -17.64 -24.53 5.08
CA LYS A 458 -18.98 -24.09 5.52
C LYS A 458 -19.16 -22.59 5.31
N LYS A 459 -18.23 -21.79 5.81
CA LYS A 459 -18.30 -20.33 5.77
C LYS A 459 -18.34 -19.81 4.33
N VAL A 460 -17.50 -20.35 3.44
CA VAL A 460 -17.57 -20.05 2.00
C VAL A 460 -18.95 -20.37 1.44
N SER A 461 -19.49 -21.54 1.80
CA SER A 461 -20.83 -21.95 1.34
C SER A 461 -21.94 -21.01 1.84
N GLU A 462 -21.86 -20.53 3.08
CA GLU A 462 -22.83 -19.61 3.67
C GLU A 462 -22.71 -18.19 3.12
N ASP A 463 -21.49 -17.63 3.11
CA ASP A 463 -21.20 -16.27 2.65
C ASP A 463 -21.58 -16.08 1.17
N GLU A 464 -21.40 -17.12 0.35
CA GLU A 464 -21.67 -17.09 -1.10
C GLU A 464 -22.95 -17.81 -1.53
N LYS A 465 -23.77 -18.29 -0.57
CA LYS A 465 -25.04 -18.99 -0.84
C LYS A 465 -24.89 -20.25 -1.73
N LEU A 466 -23.81 -21.00 -1.54
CA LEU A 466 -23.56 -22.29 -2.21
C LEU A 466 -24.36 -23.43 -1.54
N LEU A 467 -24.48 -24.57 -2.23
CA LEU A 467 -25.08 -25.77 -1.64
C LEU A 467 -24.21 -26.31 -0.48
N PRO A 468 -24.80 -26.87 0.59
CA PRO A 468 -24.01 -27.52 1.64
C PRO A 468 -23.20 -28.70 1.11
N VAL A 469 -22.02 -28.92 1.70
CA VAL A 469 -21.04 -29.90 1.24
C VAL A 469 -21.12 -31.14 2.13
N LYS A 470 -21.24 -32.34 1.56
CA LYS A 470 -21.27 -33.59 2.33
C LYS A 470 -19.90 -33.94 2.93
N LYS A 471 -19.89 -34.80 3.96
CA LYS A 471 -18.67 -35.26 4.65
C LYS A 471 -17.61 -35.83 3.69
N ASP A 472 -18.02 -36.74 2.80
CA ASP A 472 -17.16 -37.34 1.76
C ASP A 472 -16.52 -36.27 0.85
N ALA A 473 -17.29 -35.27 0.44
CA ALA A 473 -16.79 -34.14 -0.33
C ALA A 473 -15.80 -33.28 0.46
N VAL A 474 -16.03 -33.05 1.76
CA VAL A 474 -15.08 -32.33 2.63
C VAL A 474 -13.78 -33.11 2.82
N LEU A 475 -13.85 -34.42 3.02
CA LEU A 475 -12.66 -35.27 3.12
C LEU A 475 -11.84 -35.20 1.82
N ARG A 476 -12.50 -35.21 0.66
CA ARG A 476 -11.82 -35.04 -0.63
C ARG A 476 -11.17 -33.67 -0.80
N LEU A 477 -11.78 -32.60 -0.28
CA LEU A 477 -11.17 -31.27 -0.25
C LEU A 477 -9.97 -31.19 0.70
N ILE A 478 -10.00 -31.92 1.81
CA ILE A 478 -8.84 -32.07 2.71
C ILE A 478 -7.70 -32.78 1.98
N GLU A 479 -7.98 -33.90 1.31
CA GLU A 479 -6.96 -34.59 0.49
C GLU A 479 -6.36 -33.67 -0.58
N TYR A 480 -7.20 -32.87 -1.24
CA TYR A 480 -6.72 -31.87 -2.19
C TYR A 480 -5.84 -30.81 -1.50
N GLY A 481 -6.24 -30.30 -0.33
CA GLY A 481 -5.44 -29.35 0.45
C GLY A 481 -4.10 -29.93 0.94
N VAL A 482 -4.06 -31.21 1.29
CA VAL A 482 -2.82 -31.94 1.66
C VAL A 482 -1.94 -32.13 0.42
N ARG A 483 -2.53 -32.43 -0.74
CA ARG A 483 -1.81 -32.48 -2.01
C ARG A 483 -1.18 -31.14 -2.36
N LEU A 484 -1.88 -30.03 -2.14
CA LEU A 484 -1.34 -28.68 -2.34
C LEU A 484 -0.16 -28.35 -1.41
N ALA A 485 -0.11 -28.95 -0.22
CA ALA A 485 1.00 -28.81 0.72
C ALA A 485 2.15 -29.81 0.45
N GLU A 486 1.97 -30.77 -0.47
CA GLU A 486 2.92 -31.84 -0.77
C GLU A 486 3.45 -32.61 0.46
N ASN A 487 2.68 -32.68 1.54
CA ASN A 487 3.12 -33.30 2.79
C ASN A 487 1.93 -33.87 3.56
N ARG A 488 1.95 -35.18 3.86
CA ARG A 488 0.84 -35.89 4.53
C ARG A 488 0.52 -35.39 5.94
N LYS A 489 1.48 -34.72 6.59
CA LYS A 489 1.35 -34.16 7.94
C LYS A 489 0.90 -32.70 7.92
N LYS A 490 0.73 -32.11 6.73
CA LYS A 490 0.39 -30.70 6.52
C LYS A 490 -0.86 -30.56 5.66
N ILE A 491 -1.47 -29.39 5.69
CA ILE A 491 -2.58 -29.02 4.83
C ILE A 491 -2.45 -27.55 4.40
N SER A 492 -2.68 -27.28 3.12
CA SER A 492 -2.55 -25.93 2.57
C SER A 492 -3.55 -24.96 3.19
N THR A 493 -3.07 -23.77 3.54
CA THR A 493 -3.87 -22.64 4.04
C THR A 493 -4.23 -21.66 2.92
N GLU A 494 -3.96 -22.00 1.65
CA GLU A 494 -4.43 -21.27 0.47
C GLU A 494 -5.94 -21.48 0.26
N PHE A 495 -6.75 -20.98 1.19
CA PHE A 495 -8.19 -21.22 1.26
C PHE A 495 -8.94 -20.72 0.02
N ASN A 496 -8.37 -19.78 -0.74
CA ASN A 496 -8.90 -19.36 -2.04
C ASN A 496 -8.97 -20.51 -3.04
N ARG A 497 -7.92 -21.35 -3.14
CA ARG A 497 -7.88 -22.49 -4.08
C ARG A 497 -8.96 -23.50 -3.73
N ILE A 498 -9.17 -23.74 -2.44
CA ILE A 498 -10.24 -24.61 -1.93
C ILE A 498 -11.61 -24.03 -2.21
N ALA A 499 -11.79 -22.73 -1.95
CA ALA A 499 -13.04 -22.03 -2.22
C ALA A 499 -13.41 -22.11 -3.70
N ASP A 500 -12.45 -21.95 -4.61
CA ASP A 500 -12.70 -22.08 -6.05
C ASP A 500 -13.19 -23.48 -6.43
N VAL A 501 -12.56 -24.54 -5.91
CA VAL A 501 -13.02 -25.92 -6.15
C VAL A 501 -14.45 -26.11 -5.64
N VAL A 502 -14.80 -25.55 -4.49
CA VAL A 502 -16.18 -25.59 -3.94
C VAL A 502 -17.16 -24.83 -4.85
N ARG A 503 -16.78 -23.66 -5.39
CA ARG A 503 -17.60 -22.88 -6.33
C ARG A 503 -17.85 -23.64 -7.64
N GLU A 504 -16.80 -24.22 -8.21
CA GLU A 504 -16.88 -25.04 -9.43
C GLU A 504 -17.74 -26.28 -9.20
N ALA A 505 -17.55 -26.99 -8.08
CA ALA A 505 -18.37 -28.14 -7.71
C ALA A 505 -19.85 -27.77 -7.48
N ASN A 506 -20.11 -26.59 -6.89
CA ASN A 506 -21.47 -26.06 -6.74
C ASN A 506 -22.14 -25.81 -8.10
N TYR A 507 -21.40 -25.28 -9.08
CA TYR A 507 -21.91 -25.11 -10.45
C TYR A 507 -22.39 -26.45 -11.03
N TRP A 508 -21.55 -27.48 -10.99
CA TRP A 508 -21.90 -28.82 -11.48
C TRP A 508 -23.06 -29.47 -10.70
N ALA A 509 -23.06 -29.33 -9.37
CA ALA A 509 -24.14 -29.83 -8.51
C ALA A 509 -25.50 -29.19 -8.87
N ARG A 510 -25.50 -27.87 -9.12
CA ARG A 510 -26.71 -27.12 -9.48
C ARG A 510 -27.23 -27.49 -10.86
N GLN A 511 -26.34 -27.68 -11.85
CA GLN A 511 -26.72 -28.18 -13.17
C GLN A 511 -27.43 -29.55 -13.07
N LYS A 512 -26.95 -30.40 -12.16
CA LYS A 512 -27.53 -31.72 -11.86
C LYS A 512 -28.71 -31.66 -10.87
N LYS A 513 -29.22 -30.46 -10.54
CA LYS A 513 -30.32 -30.20 -9.59
C LYS A 513 -30.14 -30.88 -8.22
N LYS A 514 -28.90 -31.02 -7.75
CA LYS A 514 -28.59 -31.62 -6.44
C LYS A 514 -28.88 -30.64 -5.30
N LYS A 515 -29.14 -31.20 -4.11
CA LYS A 515 -29.30 -30.44 -2.86
C LYS A 515 -27.99 -30.27 -2.07
N PHE A 516 -26.99 -31.09 -2.38
CA PHE A 516 -25.68 -31.10 -1.69
C PHE A 516 -24.57 -31.31 -2.71
N ILE A 517 -23.40 -30.76 -2.41
CA ILE A 517 -22.15 -31.07 -3.14
C ILE A 517 -21.61 -32.39 -2.59
N THR A 518 -21.38 -33.36 -3.48
CA THR A 518 -20.86 -34.70 -3.13
C THR A 518 -19.42 -34.88 -3.62
N GLU A 519 -18.73 -35.92 -3.15
CA GLU A 519 -17.34 -36.20 -3.56
C GLU A 519 -17.19 -36.20 -5.09
N LYS A 520 -18.17 -36.74 -5.81
CA LYS A 520 -18.18 -36.78 -7.28
C LYS A 520 -18.06 -35.40 -7.91
N GLU A 521 -18.76 -34.39 -7.40
CA GLU A 521 -18.69 -33.03 -7.95
C GLU A 521 -17.36 -32.35 -7.62
N ILE A 522 -16.75 -32.66 -6.47
CA ILE A 522 -15.40 -32.17 -6.12
C ILE A 522 -14.37 -32.76 -7.07
N ARG A 523 -14.41 -34.08 -7.30
CA ARG A 523 -13.52 -34.76 -8.23
C ARG A 523 -13.63 -34.19 -9.64
N GLU A 524 -14.86 -34.05 -10.14
CA GLU A 524 -15.15 -33.48 -11.45
C GLU A 524 -14.65 -32.03 -11.56
N ALA A 525 -14.80 -31.21 -10.50
CA ALA A 525 -14.26 -29.85 -10.49
C ALA A 525 -12.72 -29.81 -10.57
N ILE A 526 -12.02 -30.67 -9.82
CA ILE A 526 -10.55 -30.76 -9.84
C ILE A 526 -10.05 -31.24 -11.22
N GLU A 527 -10.71 -32.25 -11.79
CA GLU A 527 -10.36 -32.80 -13.11
C GLU A 527 -10.58 -31.79 -14.23
N HIS A 528 -11.74 -31.10 -14.26
CA HIS A 528 -12.00 -30.05 -15.24
C HIS A 528 -11.02 -28.90 -15.10
N ARG A 529 -10.60 -28.56 -13.87
CA ARG A 529 -9.57 -27.54 -13.65
C ARG A 529 -8.24 -27.97 -14.28
N TYR A 530 -7.79 -29.19 -14.04
CA TYR A 530 -6.58 -29.73 -14.65
C TYR A 530 -6.66 -29.71 -16.18
N ARG A 531 -7.77 -30.20 -16.73
CA ARG A 531 -8.01 -30.30 -18.18
C ARG A 531 -8.01 -28.94 -18.91
N ARG A 532 -8.35 -27.85 -18.23
CA ARG A 532 -8.31 -26.50 -18.82
C ARG A 532 -6.87 -26.00 -19.02
N SER A 533 -5.91 -26.53 -18.26
CA SER A 533 -4.53 -26.02 -18.23
C SER A 533 -3.51 -27.03 -18.79
N ASN A 534 -3.88 -28.29 -19.03
CA ASN A 534 -2.95 -29.38 -19.40
C ASN A 534 -2.67 -29.55 -20.91
N LEU A 535 -3.05 -28.61 -21.78
CA LEU A 535 -2.85 -28.75 -23.23
C LEU A 535 -1.39 -29.03 -23.63
N ILE A 536 -0.43 -28.41 -22.94
CA ILE A 536 1.00 -28.60 -23.23
C ILE A 536 1.45 -30.00 -22.81
N GLU A 537 0.99 -30.49 -21.66
CA GLU A 537 1.22 -31.87 -21.22
C GLU A 537 0.65 -32.87 -22.23
N GLU A 538 -0.59 -32.68 -22.69
CA GLU A 538 -1.22 -33.56 -23.70
C GLU A 538 -0.40 -33.62 -24.98
N LYS A 539 0.09 -32.47 -25.48
CA LYS A 539 0.95 -32.43 -26.67
C LYS A 539 2.27 -33.16 -26.46
N ILE A 540 2.89 -33.04 -25.29
CA ILE A 540 4.12 -33.77 -24.96
C ILE A 540 3.86 -35.28 -24.92
N LEU A 541 2.76 -35.71 -24.30
CA LEU A 541 2.36 -37.12 -24.26
C LEU A 541 2.08 -37.67 -25.66
N ASP A 542 1.46 -36.89 -26.54
CA ASP A 542 1.25 -37.26 -27.95
C ASP A 542 2.57 -37.42 -28.72
N MET A 543 3.54 -36.53 -28.52
CA MET A 543 4.89 -36.64 -29.11
C MET A 543 5.66 -37.87 -28.59
N ILE A 544 5.45 -38.27 -27.33
CA ILE A 544 6.02 -39.51 -26.79
C ILE A 544 5.33 -40.74 -27.39
N ARG A 545 4.02 -40.67 -27.63
CA ARG A 545 3.23 -41.75 -28.24
C ARG A 545 3.59 -41.95 -29.71
N SER A 546 3.77 -40.87 -30.49
CA SER A 546 4.18 -40.90 -31.90
C SER A 546 5.63 -41.37 -32.06
N GLY A 547 6.45 -41.28 -31.01
CA GLY A 547 7.87 -41.58 -31.05
C GLY A 547 8.73 -40.38 -31.47
N ASP A 548 8.17 -39.18 -31.56
CA ASP A 548 8.93 -37.95 -31.79
C ASP A 548 9.81 -37.61 -30.58
N ILE A 549 9.36 -37.94 -29.37
CA ILE A 549 10.16 -37.91 -28.13
C ILE A 549 10.42 -39.34 -27.68
N PHE A 550 11.70 -39.68 -27.52
CA PHE A 550 12.14 -41.00 -27.16
C PHE A 550 12.15 -41.20 -25.65
N VAL A 551 11.30 -42.12 -25.18
CA VAL A 551 11.26 -42.60 -23.80
C VAL A 551 11.00 -44.10 -23.81
N ASP A 552 11.94 -44.90 -23.31
CA ASP A 552 11.73 -46.35 -23.19
C ASP A 552 11.08 -46.65 -21.85
N VAL A 553 10.12 -47.57 -21.82
CA VAL A 553 9.38 -47.97 -20.60
C VAL A 553 9.41 -49.47 -20.35
N ASP A 554 10.29 -50.18 -21.07
CA ASP A 554 10.58 -51.60 -20.95
C ASP A 554 11.96 -51.88 -21.57
N GLY A 555 12.54 -53.04 -21.28
CA GLY A 555 13.85 -53.45 -21.79
C GLY A 555 15.03 -52.94 -20.94
N PHE A 556 16.24 -53.14 -21.46
CA PHE A 556 17.49 -52.91 -20.76
C PHE A 556 18.49 -52.19 -21.68
N ALA A 557 19.19 -51.18 -21.16
CA ALA A 557 20.16 -50.39 -21.93
C ALA A 557 21.39 -50.01 -21.09
N VAL A 558 22.58 -50.06 -21.69
CA VAL A 558 23.84 -49.65 -21.04
C VAL A 558 23.99 -48.14 -21.16
N GLY A 559 24.34 -47.47 -20.05
CA GLY A 559 24.58 -46.03 -20.05
C GLY A 559 23.33 -45.19 -20.33
N GLN A 560 22.13 -45.75 -20.22
CA GLN A 560 20.87 -45.03 -20.45
C GLN A 560 19.94 -45.22 -19.26
N ILE A 561 19.25 -44.16 -18.86
CA ILE A 561 18.27 -44.19 -17.76
C ILE A 561 17.16 -43.16 -17.97
N ASN A 562 15.97 -43.44 -17.44
CA ASN A 562 14.90 -42.45 -17.37
C ASN A 562 15.07 -41.58 -16.11
N GLY A 563 15.47 -40.32 -16.30
CA GLY A 563 15.34 -39.27 -15.30
C GLY A 563 13.91 -38.70 -15.26
N LEU A 564 13.62 -37.87 -14.27
CA LEU A 564 12.33 -37.19 -14.12
C LEU A 564 12.50 -35.69 -13.90
N GLU A 565 11.84 -34.91 -14.74
CA GLU A 565 11.81 -33.45 -14.70
C GLU A 565 10.41 -32.94 -14.38
N ILE A 566 10.33 -31.65 -14.04
CA ILE A 566 9.09 -30.95 -13.75
C ILE A 566 8.96 -29.76 -14.69
N TYR A 567 7.78 -29.61 -15.28
CA TYR A 567 7.38 -28.43 -16.03
C TYR A 567 6.39 -27.64 -15.19
N SER A 568 6.68 -26.35 -14.98
CA SER A 568 5.80 -25.40 -14.29
C SER A 568 5.30 -24.37 -15.29
N ILE A 569 3.99 -24.38 -15.55
CA ILE A 569 3.31 -23.50 -16.50
C ILE A 569 2.27 -22.71 -15.72
N GLY A 570 2.73 -21.74 -14.94
CA GLY A 570 1.87 -20.86 -14.15
C GLY A 570 1.04 -21.62 -13.11
N ASP A 571 -0.21 -21.96 -13.45
CA ASP A 571 -1.18 -22.61 -12.58
C ASP A 571 -1.12 -24.15 -12.59
N LEU A 572 -0.33 -24.74 -13.49
CA LEU A 572 -0.14 -26.19 -13.61
C LEU A 572 1.33 -26.58 -13.44
N GLU A 573 1.55 -27.65 -12.69
CA GLU A 573 2.81 -28.37 -12.62
C GLU A 573 2.59 -29.83 -13.01
N PHE A 574 3.43 -30.37 -13.89
CA PHE A 574 3.40 -31.78 -14.29
C PHE A 574 4.81 -32.33 -14.50
N GLY A 575 4.97 -33.64 -14.29
CA GLY A 575 6.24 -34.33 -14.49
C GLY A 575 6.39 -34.87 -15.91
N LYS A 576 7.64 -34.99 -16.36
CA LYS A 576 7.98 -35.60 -17.65
C LYS A 576 9.21 -36.49 -17.48
N PRO A 577 9.21 -37.74 -17.97
CA PRO A 577 10.44 -38.52 -18.05
C PRO A 577 11.34 -37.98 -19.16
N VAL A 578 12.63 -37.96 -18.85
CA VAL A 578 13.69 -37.56 -19.78
C VAL A 578 14.68 -38.71 -19.89
N ARG A 579 15.09 -39.03 -21.11
CA ARG A 579 16.15 -40.01 -21.34
C ARG A 579 17.49 -39.33 -21.05
N ILE A 580 18.22 -39.86 -20.08
CA ILE A 580 19.58 -39.44 -19.75
C ILE A 580 20.53 -40.51 -20.29
N THR A 581 21.54 -40.09 -21.04
CA THR A 581 22.60 -40.97 -21.54
C THR A 581 23.94 -40.59 -20.93
N ALA A 582 24.77 -41.60 -20.72
CA ALA A 582 26.16 -41.44 -20.33
C ALA A 582 27.04 -42.29 -21.24
N THR A 583 28.08 -41.67 -21.79
CA THR A 583 29.10 -42.35 -22.58
C THR A 583 30.45 -42.20 -21.88
N VAL A 584 31.29 -43.23 -21.97
CA VAL A 584 32.60 -43.24 -21.31
C VAL A 584 33.70 -43.63 -22.28
N SER A 585 34.83 -42.96 -22.16
CA SER A 585 36.05 -43.27 -22.92
C SER A 585 37.29 -42.96 -22.08
N ILE A 586 38.43 -43.44 -22.56
CA ILE A 586 39.72 -43.15 -21.95
C ILE A 586 40.09 -41.67 -22.16
N GLY A 587 40.49 -40.98 -21.09
CA GLY A 587 40.85 -39.56 -21.16
C GLY A 587 41.13 -38.93 -19.80
N ASN A 588 41.17 -37.60 -19.71
CA ASN A 588 41.45 -36.87 -18.45
C ASN A 588 40.52 -35.65 -18.22
N GLU A 589 39.44 -35.52 -18.99
CA GLU A 589 38.47 -34.41 -18.85
C GLU A 589 37.51 -34.62 -17.67
N GLY A 590 37.40 -35.86 -17.17
CA GLY A 590 36.51 -36.20 -16.07
C GLY A 590 35.06 -36.32 -16.54
N VAL A 591 34.14 -35.74 -15.77
CA VAL A 591 32.71 -35.75 -16.09
C VAL A 591 32.35 -34.47 -16.85
N VAL A 592 31.96 -34.61 -18.10
CA VAL A 592 31.51 -33.56 -19.01
C VAL A 592 29.98 -33.54 -19.03
N ASN A 593 29.41 -32.38 -18.72
CA ASN A 593 27.98 -32.13 -18.81
C ASN A 593 27.72 -31.38 -20.11
N ILE A 594 27.07 -32.03 -21.08
CA ILE A 594 26.85 -31.45 -22.42
C ILE A 594 26.00 -30.18 -22.31
N GLU A 595 24.94 -30.19 -21.49
CA GLU A 595 24.07 -29.04 -21.28
C GLU A 595 24.84 -27.83 -20.73
N ARG A 596 25.85 -28.05 -19.89
CA ARG A 596 26.71 -26.97 -19.38
C ARG A 596 27.57 -26.35 -20.48
N GLU A 597 28.16 -27.16 -21.34
CA GLU A 597 29.02 -26.69 -22.44
C GLU A 597 28.24 -25.82 -23.44
N VAL A 598 26.93 -26.06 -23.59
CA VAL A 598 26.04 -25.27 -24.46
C VAL A 598 25.15 -24.26 -23.71
N GLN A 599 25.46 -23.97 -22.43
CA GLN A 599 24.74 -22.98 -21.59
C GLN A 599 23.24 -23.28 -21.37
N LEU A 600 22.85 -24.55 -21.44
CA LEU A 600 21.54 -25.05 -21.06
C LEU A 600 21.48 -25.57 -19.60
N SER A 601 22.61 -25.66 -18.89
CA SER A 601 22.64 -26.06 -17.49
C SER A 601 22.71 -24.85 -16.54
N GLY A 602 21.80 -24.80 -15.56
CA GLY A 602 21.86 -23.85 -14.45
C GLY A 602 22.95 -24.16 -13.40
N PRO A 603 23.15 -23.27 -12.40
CA PRO A 603 24.21 -23.42 -11.40
C PRO A 603 24.02 -24.61 -10.44
N ILE A 604 22.78 -24.94 -10.09
CA ILE A 604 22.48 -26.03 -9.14
C ILE A 604 22.75 -27.36 -9.83
N HIS A 605 22.31 -27.51 -11.08
CA HIS A 605 22.60 -28.70 -11.87
C HIS A 605 24.11 -28.87 -12.10
N SER A 606 24.82 -27.78 -12.47
CA SER A 606 26.28 -27.79 -12.62
C SER A 606 27.00 -28.25 -11.34
N LYS A 607 26.53 -27.81 -10.17
CA LYS A 607 27.03 -28.28 -8.87
C LYS A 607 26.76 -29.77 -8.67
N GLY A 608 25.58 -30.26 -9.06
CA GLY A 608 25.22 -31.68 -9.03
C GLY A 608 26.23 -32.55 -9.77
N VAL A 609 26.59 -32.18 -11.01
CA VAL A 609 27.60 -32.92 -11.79
C VAL A 609 28.98 -32.93 -11.12
N LEU A 610 29.39 -31.81 -10.51
CA LEU A 610 30.65 -31.77 -9.75
C LEU A 610 30.63 -32.70 -8.52
N ILE A 611 29.46 -32.88 -7.90
CA ILE A 611 29.28 -33.85 -6.81
C ILE A 611 29.47 -35.28 -7.32
N LEU A 612 28.99 -35.59 -8.53
CA LEU A 612 29.21 -36.91 -9.15
C LEU A 612 30.69 -37.20 -9.34
N ALA A 613 31.45 -36.23 -9.84
CA ALA A 613 32.91 -36.35 -9.96
C ALA A 613 33.57 -36.55 -8.59
N GLY A 614 33.07 -35.91 -7.53
CA GLY A 614 33.50 -36.14 -6.15
C GLY A 614 33.28 -37.59 -5.71
N PHE A 615 32.07 -38.13 -5.92
CA PHE A 615 31.73 -39.52 -5.62
C PHE A 615 32.63 -40.50 -6.38
N LEU A 616 32.81 -40.32 -7.69
CA LEU A 616 33.65 -41.22 -8.51
C LEU A 616 35.11 -41.23 -8.03
N ARG A 617 35.66 -40.07 -7.65
CA ARG A 617 37.01 -40.00 -7.10
C ARG A 617 37.13 -40.72 -5.76
N GLU A 618 36.20 -40.46 -4.85
CA GLU A 618 36.19 -41.12 -3.54
C GLU A 618 36.03 -42.65 -3.69
N ARG A 619 35.15 -43.09 -4.58
CA ARG A 619 34.81 -44.49 -4.73
C ARG A 619 35.87 -45.31 -5.48
N PHE A 620 36.42 -44.77 -6.57
CA PHE A 620 37.26 -45.55 -7.50
C PHE A 620 38.70 -45.06 -7.59
N ALA A 621 38.95 -43.75 -7.44
CA ALA A 621 40.26 -43.15 -7.73
C ALA A 621 41.22 -43.11 -6.53
N GLN A 622 41.19 -44.14 -5.67
CA GLN A 622 42.05 -44.23 -4.47
C GLN A 622 43.41 -44.87 -4.75
N ARG A 623 43.49 -45.72 -5.80
CA ARG A 623 44.70 -46.48 -6.16
C ARG A 623 45.32 -46.06 -7.49
N PHE A 624 44.52 -45.44 -8.35
CA PHE A 624 44.91 -44.94 -9.67
C PHE A 624 44.17 -43.62 -9.94
N PRO A 625 44.72 -42.71 -10.77
CA PRO A 625 44.04 -41.48 -11.13
C PRO A 625 42.76 -41.77 -11.92
N LEU A 626 41.75 -40.92 -11.78
CA LEU A 626 40.51 -41.02 -12.56
C LEU A 626 40.78 -40.63 -14.02
N SER A 627 41.29 -41.57 -14.82
CA SER A 627 41.55 -41.41 -16.26
C SER A 627 40.31 -41.76 -17.08
N LEU A 628 39.35 -40.85 -17.08
CA LEU A 628 38.03 -41.00 -17.71
C LEU A 628 37.61 -39.72 -18.42
N ASN A 629 36.99 -39.87 -19.59
CA ASN A 629 36.08 -38.89 -20.17
C ASN A 629 34.66 -39.48 -20.13
N ALA A 630 33.79 -38.95 -19.28
CA ALA A 630 32.39 -39.35 -19.17
C ALA A 630 31.49 -38.21 -19.61
N SER A 631 30.77 -38.36 -20.73
CA SER A 631 29.84 -37.34 -21.22
C SER A 631 28.42 -37.70 -20.84
N ILE A 632 27.69 -36.78 -20.22
CA ILE A 632 26.29 -36.91 -19.83
C ILE A 632 25.43 -36.00 -20.72
N CYS A 633 24.30 -36.52 -21.19
CA CYS A 633 23.34 -35.81 -22.04
C CYS A 633 21.90 -36.04 -21.56
N PHE A 634 21.10 -34.98 -21.52
CA PHE A 634 19.65 -35.04 -21.42
C PHE A 634 19.07 -35.03 -22.85
N GLU A 635 18.75 -36.21 -23.36
CA GLU A 635 18.33 -36.38 -24.74
C GLU A 635 17.04 -35.62 -25.04
N GLN A 636 17.03 -34.92 -26.18
CA GLN A 636 15.91 -34.11 -26.65
C GLN A 636 15.43 -33.05 -25.63
N SER A 637 16.34 -32.58 -24.78
CA SER A 637 16.15 -31.39 -23.94
C SER A 637 16.64 -30.14 -24.68
N TYR A 638 15.69 -29.30 -25.11
CA TYR A 638 15.98 -28.06 -25.85
C TYR A 638 15.79 -26.80 -24.99
N THR A 639 15.34 -26.98 -23.75
CA THR A 639 15.16 -25.90 -22.77
C THR A 639 16.19 -26.06 -21.66
N GLY A 640 16.56 -24.96 -21.01
CA GLY A 640 17.52 -25.03 -19.91
C GLY A 640 17.01 -25.90 -18.76
N ILE A 641 17.93 -26.63 -18.12
CA ILE A 641 17.68 -27.48 -16.95
C ILE A 641 18.39 -26.89 -15.72
N ASP A 642 17.73 -26.93 -14.55
CA ASP A 642 18.38 -26.59 -13.29
C ASP A 642 17.80 -27.41 -12.13
N GLY A 643 18.57 -27.52 -11.04
CA GLY A 643 18.28 -28.41 -9.92
C GLY A 643 19.17 -29.66 -9.90
N ASP A 644 19.22 -30.34 -8.77
CA ASP A 644 20.08 -31.52 -8.53
C ASP A 644 19.30 -32.84 -8.48
N SER A 645 18.00 -32.81 -8.79
CA SER A 645 17.09 -33.94 -8.59
C SER A 645 17.27 -35.12 -9.56
N ALA A 646 18.10 -34.97 -10.59
CA ALA A 646 18.48 -36.02 -11.53
C ALA A 646 19.87 -36.62 -11.23
N SER A 647 20.61 -36.08 -10.26
CA SER A 647 22.02 -36.45 -10.04
C SER A 647 22.24 -37.92 -9.70
N SER A 648 21.31 -38.57 -8.99
CA SER A 648 21.37 -40.02 -8.80
C SER A 648 21.21 -40.79 -10.13
N ALA A 649 20.29 -40.37 -10.99
CA ALA A 649 20.05 -40.99 -12.29
C ALA A 649 21.28 -40.86 -13.20
N GLU A 650 21.84 -39.66 -13.30
CA GLU A 650 23.10 -39.39 -14.02
C GLU A 650 24.24 -40.29 -13.53
N LEU A 651 24.40 -40.42 -12.20
CA LEU A 651 25.42 -41.27 -11.61
C LEU A 651 25.22 -42.75 -11.97
N TYR A 652 23.99 -43.25 -11.92
CA TYR A 652 23.67 -44.62 -12.35
C TYR A 652 23.99 -44.85 -13.82
N ALA A 653 23.68 -43.89 -14.70
CA ALA A 653 24.04 -43.98 -16.11
C ALA A 653 25.57 -44.07 -16.30
N ILE A 654 26.35 -43.24 -15.61
CA ILE A 654 27.83 -43.30 -15.66
C ILE A 654 28.34 -44.66 -15.17
N ILE A 655 27.84 -45.15 -14.03
CA ILE A 655 28.26 -46.45 -13.47
C ILE A 655 27.90 -47.59 -14.43
N SER A 656 26.73 -47.54 -15.07
CA SER A 656 26.31 -48.50 -16.09
C SER A 656 27.23 -48.47 -17.30
N ALA A 657 27.56 -47.27 -17.81
CA ALA A 657 28.48 -47.11 -18.92
C ALA A 657 29.90 -47.63 -18.60
N LEU A 658 30.40 -47.39 -17.38
CA LEU A 658 31.70 -47.90 -16.92
C LEU A 658 31.72 -49.42 -16.74
N SER A 659 30.68 -49.99 -16.15
CA SER A 659 30.60 -51.42 -15.83
C SER A 659 30.15 -52.29 -17.00
N GLY A 660 29.54 -51.70 -18.03
CA GLY A 660 28.90 -52.42 -19.13
C GLY A 660 27.61 -53.15 -18.74
N VAL A 661 27.11 -52.93 -17.51
CA VAL A 661 25.90 -53.59 -17.00
C VAL A 661 24.67 -52.75 -17.38
N PRO A 662 23.67 -53.31 -18.07
CA PRO A 662 22.53 -52.53 -18.53
C PRO A 662 21.53 -52.23 -17.39
N ILE A 663 20.84 -51.10 -17.51
CA ILE A 663 19.81 -50.60 -16.60
C ILE A 663 18.41 -50.94 -17.15
N ASP A 664 17.51 -51.38 -16.27
CA ASP A 664 16.09 -51.62 -16.54
C ASP A 664 15.35 -50.32 -16.87
N GLN A 665 14.92 -50.18 -18.12
CA GLN A 665 14.21 -48.99 -18.62
C GLN A 665 12.72 -48.98 -18.21
N SER A 666 12.22 -50.05 -17.58
CA SER A 666 10.90 -50.04 -16.94
C SER A 666 10.85 -49.10 -15.73
N LEU A 667 12.01 -48.69 -15.21
CA LEU A 667 12.12 -47.84 -14.03
C LEU A 667 12.59 -46.43 -14.42
N ALA A 668 11.93 -45.43 -13.84
CA ALA A 668 12.45 -44.07 -13.81
C ALA A 668 13.01 -43.72 -12.44
N VAL A 669 13.93 -42.76 -12.40
CA VAL A 669 14.68 -42.41 -11.19
C VAL A 669 14.66 -40.91 -10.98
N THR A 670 14.42 -40.52 -9.73
CA THR A 670 14.68 -39.17 -9.25
C THR A 670 15.27 -39.23 -7.86
N GLY A 671 16.15 -38.28 -7.55
CA GLY A 671 16.84 -38.20 -6.29
C GLY A 671 18.10 -37.37 -6.44
N SER A 672 18.33 -36.44 -5.52
CA SER A 672 19.64 -35.80 -5.40
C SER A 672 20.62 -36.78 -4.74
N VAL A 673 21.93 -36.62 -4.99
CA VAL A 673 22.97 -37.45 -4.37
C VAL A 673 24.11 -36.57 -3.87
N ASN A 674 24.64 -36.89 -2.68
CA ASN A 674 25.83 -36.22 -2.17
C ASN A 674 27.12 -36.99 -2.54
N GLN A 675 28.29 -36.40 -2.24
CA GLN A 675 29.59 -37.01 -2.56
C GLN A 675 29.83 -38.37 -1.87
N LYS A 676 29.08 -38.68 -0.80
CA LYS A 676 29.15 -39.96 -0.07
C LYS A 676 28.19 -41.02 -0.61
N GLY A 677 27.46 -40.73 -1.68
CA GLY A 677 26.50 -41.66 -2.27
C GLY A 677 25.20 -41.79 -1.47
N MET A 678 24.88 -40.83 -0.60
CA MET A 678 23.58 -40.78 0.07
C MET A 678 22.55 -40.09 -0.83
N ILE A 679 21.39 -40.71 -0.98
CA ILE A 679 20.27 -40.16 -1.75
C ILE A 679 19.52 -39.14 -0.89
N GLN A 680 19.19 -38.00 -1.49
CA GLN A 680 18.65 -36.81 -0.84
C GLN A 680 17.27 -36.45 -1.39
N PRO A 681 16.41 -35.79 -0.59
CA PRO A 681 15.06 -35.43 -1.01
C PRO A 681 15.05 -34.48 -2.20
N ILE A 682 13.97 -34.56 -2.98
CA ILE A 682 13.71 -33.71 -4.14
C ILE A 682 12.35 -33.04 -4.02
N GLY A 683 12.12 -31.96 -4.77
CA GLY A 683 10.79 -31.33 -4.90
C GLY A 683 9.93 -32.00 -5.98
N GLY A 684 8.60 -31.84 -5.86
CA GLY A 684 7.59 -32.28 -6.84
C GLY A 684 7.60 -33.78 -7.13
N VAL A 685 7.84 -34.61 -6.10
CA VAL A 685 7.90 -36.08 -6.23
C VAL A 685 6.60 -36.65 -6.81
N ASN A 686 5.45 -36.05 -6.47
CA ASN A 686 4.14 -36.49 -6.96
C ASN A 686 4.01 -36.29 -8.46
N ALA A 687 4.32 -35.09 -8.96
CA ALA A 687 4.27 -34.75 -10.37
C ALA A 687 5.21 -35.65 -11.20
N LYS A 688 6.42 -35.90 -10.70
CA LYS A 688 7.41 -36.79 -11.33
C LYS A 688 6.92 -38.23 -11.46
N ILE A 689 6.36 -38.79 -10.38
CA ILE A 689 5.82 -40.16 -10.40
C ILE A 689 4.66 -40.26 -11.39
N GLU A 690 3.74 -39.29 -11.33
CA GLU A 690 2.57 -39.26 -12.19
C GLU A 690 2.93 -39.09 -13.66
N GLY A 691 3.93 -38.27 -13.98
CA GLY A 691 4.42 -38.08 -15.34
C GLY A 691 4.98 -39.37 -15.95
N PHE A 692 5.77 -40.14 -15.20
CA PHE A 692 6.24 -41.44 -15.69
C PHE A 692 5.10 -42.45 -15.82
N PHE A 693 4.19 -42.49 -14.85
CA PHE A 693 3.00 -43.34 -14.92
C PHE A 693 2.16 -43.04 -16.16
N ASP A 694 1.91 -41.76 -16.46
CA ASP A 694 1.11 -41.33 -17.61
C ASP A 694 1.78 -41.79 -18.93
N VAL A 695 3.11 -41.73 -19.02
CA VAL A 695 3.89 -42.27 -20.16
C VAL A 695 3.83 -43.80 -20.24
N CYS A 696 3.99 -44.52 -19.13
CA CYS A 696 3.85 -45.98 -19.11
C CYS A 696 2.43 -46.40 -19.51
N LYS A 697 1.40 -45.66 -19.10
CA LYS A 697 0.00 -45.92 -19.42
C LYS A 697 -0.27 -45.79 -20.92
N ILE A 698 0.20 -44.71 -21.57
CA ILE A 698 0.00 -44.52 -23.02
C ILE A 698 0.81 -45.51 -23.87
N LYS A 699 1.96 -45.98 -23.38
CA LYS A 699 2.76 -47.02 -24.06
C LYS A 699 2.34 -48.45 -23.71
N GLY A 700 1.52 -48.62 -22.67
CA GLY A 700 1.03 -49.90 -22.17
C GLY A 700 1.75 -50.35 -20.89
N LEU A 701 0.97 -50.62 -19.84
CA LEU A 701 1.49 -51.14 -18.58
C LEU A 701 1.87 -52.62 -18.70
N THR A 702 3.14 -52.95 -18.52
CA THR A 702 3.69 -54.31 -18.52
C THR A 702 3.61 -54.98 -17.16
N GLY A 703 3.35 -54.21 -16.11
CA GLY A 703 3.36 -54.68 -14.72
C GLY A 703 4.74 -54.68 -14.07
N LYS A 704 5.79 -54.27 -14.79
CA LYS A 704 7.14 -54.08 -14.23
C LYS A 704 7.47 -52.63 -13.93
N GLN A 705 6.75 -51.69 -14.56
CA GLN A 705 7.11 -50.29 -14.51
C GLN A 705 6.99 -49.68 -13.12
N GLY A 706 7.80 -48.67 -12.86
CA GLY A 706 7.79 -48.00 -11.58
C GLY A 706 8.78 -46.85 -11.45
N VAL A 707 8.82 -46.24 -10.28
CA VAL A 707 9.72 -45.11 -10.00
C VAL A 707 10.55 -45.38 -8.75
N VAL A 708 11.84 -45.06 -8.83
CA VAL A 708 12.79 -45.05 -7.73
C VAL A 708 12.90 -43.62 -7.19
N ILE A 709 12.65 -43.46 -5.89
CA ILE A 709 12.63 -42.17 -5.20
C ILE A 709 13.49 -42.20 -3.93
N PRO A 710 13.85 -41.03 -3.36
CA PRO A 710 14.49 -40.97 -2.05
C PRO A 710 13.54 -41.48 -0.95
N GLU A 711 14.07 -42.25 0.01
CA GLU A 711 13.31 -42.68 1.20
C GLU A 711 12.71 -41.50 1.97
N THR A 712 13.39 -40.36 1.98
CA THR A 712 12.93 -39.14 2.67
C THR A 712 11.67 -38.52 2.05
N ASN A 713 11.38 -38.78 0.78
CA ASN A 713 10.16 -38.27 0.12
C ASN A 713 8.93 -39.17 0.33
N VAL A 714 9.03 -40.30 1.01
CA VAL A 714 7.88 -41.22 1.21
C VAL A 714 6.72 -40.54 1.96
N ASP A 715 7.03 -39.64 2.90
CA ASP A 715 6.04 -38.87 3.66
C ASP A 715 5.35 -37.75 2.83
N GLU A 716 5.85 -37.47 1.62
CA GLU A 716 5.36 -36.44 0.69
C GLU A 716 4.45 -37.01 -0.41
N LEU A 717 4.22 -38.32 -0.42
CA LEU A 717 3.44 -39.00 -1.45
C LEU A 717 1.92 -38.79 -1.27
N ILE A 718 1.33 -37.93 -2.10
CA ILE A 718 -0.13 -37.74 -2.28
C ILE A 718 -0.45 -37.85 -3.77
N LEU A 719 -0.48 -39.08 -4.28
CA LEU A 719 -0.61 -39.39 -5.70
C LEU A 719 -2.06 -39.34 -6.21
N LYS A 720 -2.21 -39.15 -7.53
CA LYS A 720 -3.47 -39.39 -8.26
C LYS A 720 -4.02 -40.77 -7.90
N GLU A 721 -5.34 -40.85 -7.72
CA GLU A 721 -6.02 -42.08 -7.32
C GLU A 721 -5.77 -43.23 -8.29
N GLU A 722 -5.73 -42.94 -9.59
CA GLU A 722 -5.43 -43.93 -10.62
C GLU A 722 -4.05 -44.59 -10.42
N VAL A 723 -3.03 -43.81 -10.05
CA VAL A 723 -1.69 -44.34 -9.75
C VAL A 723 -1.75 -45.27 -8.54
N VAL A 724 -2.44 -44.85 -7.48
CA VAL A 724 -2.63 -45.63 -6.26
C VAL A 724 -3.37 -46.94 -6.54
N GLU A 725 -4.37 -46.93 -7.42
CA GLU A 725 -5.09 -48.12 -7.86
C GLU A 725 -4.22 -49.09 -8.67
N GLU A 726 -3.42 -48.59 -9.62
CA GLU A 726 -2.56 -49.45 -10.43
C GLU A 726 -1.41 -50.05 -9.59
N ILE A 727 -0.93 -49.34 -8.56
CA ILE A 727 -0.02 -49.90 -7.56
C ILE A 727 -0.70 -51.00 -6.74
N LYS A 728 -1.96 -50.80 -6.32
CA LYS A 728 -2.76 -51.84 -5.64
C LYS A 728 -2.92 -53.09 -6.50
N LYS A 729 -3.13 -52.91 -7.82
CA LYS A 729 -3.21 -53.99 -8.82
C LYS A 729 -1.84 -54.58 -9.19
N LYS A 730 -0.74 -54.10 -8.59
CA LYS A 730 0.65 -54.49 -8.87
C LYS A 730 1.07 -54.28 -10.33
N LYS A 731 0.44 -53.32 -11.02
CA LYS A 731 0.76 -52.96 -12.41
C LYS A 731 1.78 -51.84 -12.52
N PHE A 732 1.98 -51.10 -11.44
CA PHE A 732 2.99 -50.06 -11.30
C PHE A 732 3.62 -50.16 -9.90
N HIS A 733 4.87 -49.75 -9.73
CA HIS A 733 5.61 -49.94 -8.49
C HIS A 733 6.34 -48.68 -8.04
N LEU A 734 6.51 -48.50 -6.74
CA LEU A 734 7.37 -47.47 -6.18
C LEU A 734 8.45 -48.12 -5.32
N TYR A 735 9.67 -47.64 -5.49
CA TYR A 735 10.84 -48.10 -4.77
C TYR A 735 11.48 -46.91 -4.08
N SER A 736 11.84 -47.07 -2.83
CA SER A 736 12.60 -46.07 -2.09
C SER A 736 14.01 -46.57 -1.80
N VAL A 737 14.97 -45.65 -1.91
CA VAL A 737 16.40 -45.89 -1.73
C VAL A 737 17.02 -44.81 -0.84
N LYS A 738 18.08 -45.20 -0.12
CA LYS A 738 18.89 -44.34 0.77
C LYS A 738 20.29 -44.12 0.23
N THR A 739 20.82 -45.06 -0.55
CA THR A 739 22.19 -44.97 -1.09
C THR A 739 22.25 -45.33 -2.58
N VAL A 740 23.35 -44.95 -3.22
CA VAL A 740 23.67 -45.32 -4.61
C VAL A 740 23.70 -46.84 -4.76
N GLU A 741 24.28 -47.58 -3.81
CA GLU A 741 24.31 -49.05 -3.81
C GLU A 741 22.91 -49.67 -3.94
N GLU A 742 21.94 -49.17 -3.16
CA GLU A 742 20.58 -49.70 -3.19
C GLU A 742 19.90 -49.47 -4.54
N GLY A 743 20.08 -48.29 -5.13
CA GLY A 743 19.51 -47.96 -6.44
C GLY A 743 20.18 -48.71 -7.59
N ILE A 744 21.51 -48.81 -7.62
CA ILE A 744 22.19 -49.53 -8.71
C ILE A 744 21.87 -51.04 -8.67
N GLU A 745 21.73 -51.63 -7.48
CA GLU A 745 21.33 -53.04 -7.32
C GLU A 745 19.92 -53.29 -7.88
N LEU A 746 18.99 -52.39 -7.60
CA LEU A 746 17.63 -52.44 -8.13
C LEU A 746 17.60 -52.28 -9.65
N LEU A 747 18.32 -51.28 -10.18
CA LEU A 747 18.26 -50.88 -11.59
C LEU A 747 18.95 -51.88 -12.52
N THR A 748 19.99 -52.55 -12.04
CA THR A 748 20.78 -53.52 -12.84
C THR A 748 20.42 -54.97 -12.57
N HIS A 749 19.65 -55.23 -11.51
CA HIS A 749 19.32 -56.58 -11.03
C HIS A 749 20.57 -57.40 -10.65
N ARG A 750 21.66 -56.71 -10.28
CA ARG A 750 22.94 -57.32 -9.85
C ARG A 750 23.41 -56.72 -8.53
N PRO A 751 24.17 -57.46 -7.70
CA PRO A 751 24.74 -56.91 -6.48
C PRO A 751 25.58 -55.66 -6.76
N ALA A 752 25.39 -54.59 -5.99
CA ALA A 752 26.13 -53.33 -6.19
C ALA A 752 27.66 -53.51 -6.15
N SER A 753 28.14 -54.44 -5.32
CA SER A 753 29.57 -54.79 -5.23
C SER A 753 30.12 -55.37 -6.54
N GLU A 754 29.32 -56.14 -7.29
CA GLU A 754 29.72 -56.67 -8.59
C GLU A 754 29.81 -55.56 -9.64
N VAL A 755 28.78 -54.71 -9.72
CA VAL A 755 28.71 -53.60 -10.68
C VAL A 755 29.87 -52.62 -10.46
N PHE A 756 30.13 -52.27 -9.20
CA PHE A 756 31.24 -51.37 -8.85
C PHE A 756 32.60 -52.00 -9.11
N LYS A 757 32.76 -53.31 -8.90
CA LYS A 757 34.01 -54.00 -9.24
C LYS A 757 34.28 -53.93 -10.74
N LEU A 758 33.28 -54.18 -11.59
CA LEU A 758 33.42 -54.06 -13.04
C LEU A 758 33.80 -52.63 -13.47
N ALA A 759 33.18 -51.61 -12.86
CA ALA A 759 33.54 -50.22 -13.11
C ALA A 759 34.98 -49.89 -12.68
N GLU A 760 35.43 -50.40 -11.52
CA GLU A 760 36.81 -50.22 -11.03
C GLU A 760 37.82 -50.90 -11.95
N GLU A 761 37.54 -52.13 -12.42
CA GLU A 761 38.36 -52.87 -13.38
C GLU A 761 38.51 -52.08 -14.70
N LYS A 762 37.40 -51.51 -15.22
CA LYS A 762 37.43 -50.70 -16.44
C LYS A 762 38.26 -49.43 -16.28
N LEU A 763 38.13 -48.74 -15.14
CA LEU A 763 38.92 -47.53 -14.86
C LEU A 763 40.41 -47.85 -14.65
N SER A 764 40.72 -48.99 -14.03
CA SER A 764 42.10 -49.47 -13.91
C SER A 764 42.70 -49.79 -15.29
N GLU A 765 41.93 -50.40 -16.19
CA GLU A 765 42.33 -50.64 -17.58
C GLU A 765 42.63 -49.33 -18.31
N TYR A 766 41.78 -48.31 -18.14
CA TYR A 766 42.02 -46.97 -18.71
C TYR A 766 43.29 -46.33 -18.15
N ALA A 767 43.52 -46.38 -16.83
CA ALA A 767 44.72 -45.83 -16.22
C ALA A 767 46.00 -46.51 -16.75
N GLU A 768 46.01 -47.85 -16.85
CA GLU A 768 47.15 -48.59 -17.42
C GLU A 768 47.35 -48.34 -18.91
N THR A 769 46.26 -48.22 -19.67
CA THR A 769 46.33 -47.91 -21.10
C THR A 769 46.89 -46.50 -21.32
N LEU A 770 46.44 -45.52 -20.54
CA LEU A 770 46.89 -44.13 -20.67
C LEU A 770 48.37 -43.96 -20.29
N LYS A 771 48.90 -44.80 -19.38
CA LYS A 771 50.35 -44.89 -19.12
C LYS A 771 51.16 -45.35 -20.32
N LYS A 772 50.58 -46.11 -21.26
CA LYS A 772 51.28 -46.57 -22.49
C LYS A 772 51.31 -45.52 -23.60
N PHE A 773 50.43 -44.52 -23.53
CA PHE A 773 50.34 -43.43 -24.51
C PHE A 773 51.03 -42.13 -24.04
N LYS A 774 51.51 -42.09 -22.80
CA LYS A 774 52.45 -41.09 -22.28
C LYS A 774 53.86 -41.63 -22.37
#